data_AF-A0A9D1N4P3-F1
#
_entry.id   AF-A0A9D1N4P3-F1
#
_cell.length_a   1.000
_cell.length_b   1.000
_cell.length_c   1.000
_cell.angle_alpha   90.00
_cell.angle_beta   90.00
_cell.angle_gamma   90.00
#
_symmetry.space_group_name_H-M   'P 1'
#
loop_
_entity.id
_entity.type
_entity.pdbx_description
1 polymer ?
#
loop_
_entity_poly.entity_id
_entity_poly.type
_entity_poly.pdbx_seq_one_letter_code
_entity_poly.pdbx_strand_id
1 'polypeptide(L)'
;MEVFEIKNMTFTYAGASRPAIKDISLRIEPGEMMTVCGKSGSGKSTLLRHMKPALAPVGEISGSLTFCGRNIRELSHEEQASRIGYVLQNPDNQIVTDKVWHELAFGLESLGEDTATIRLRVAEMASYFGIQAWFHKDVAELSGGQKQLLNLASVMVMQPDVLILDEPTSQLDPIAAEEFLDTVRKINRELGTTVLLAEHRLEQVVTMSDRVVVLDDGRIIADDAPANVGAILAVKGHPMFMAMPTPMQAYGHLYQCGIGREEACPTDVREGRNWLTALMKGKRITEVSLPDVEPQENGSPVIEMKDIWFRYSRDENDVLRDFSLSINRGELLCMVGGNGAGKTTALNIMGGIRKHYRGAVKISGKTGILPQNPQTVFVEKTLSRDLMEVLEGHPLSGSEREKKVREMTELLEIDGLLDMHPYDLSGGEQQRAALAKVLLLEPDILLLDEPTKGLDPDFKEKLAGILTRLIEGGMTIVMASHDIEFCCRHADRCAMVFDGKVISCGAPRRFFSGNSFYTTAANRMSRHIFENAVNVEDLIRLVKNNLGEGSKVTLKENDSFGEKVENMSSNGGYGIVMKDPKAKYMQGDLPGGKISDSRRSSNEKRESKADERRTISLLTIDVVMMALALGTVFAGIYIFDNQRYFIVSMLLVIYAMVPFFARFERSSPKAREIVILAVMISVAVAGRAAFFMVPNFKPTVAIIIIAGVALGRQAGFLTGAMSAFVSNFLFGQGPWTTWQMLAMAVIGYLAGAVFYRYGDRMKVVVLAVFGGAATFFIYGAITDMWTILMMTSQPSLATAMVVYGAAVPFNAVHAAATVIFLLLLAKPMVEKLNRVKVKYGMGRADDIRR
;
A
#
# COMPACT_ATOMS: atom_id res chain seq x y z
N MET A 1 -14.13 27.88 -20.54
CA MET A 1 -12.83 28.37 -20.04
C MET A 1 -12.04 27.13 -19.75
N GLU A 2 -10.87 26.98 -20.36
CA GLU A 2 -10.03 25.78 -20.25
C GLU A 2 -9.72 25.48 -18.77
N VAL A 3 -9.76 24.21 -18.37
CA VAL A 3 -9.41 23.78 -17.00
C VAL A 3 -7.91 23.90 -16.80
N PHE A 4 -7.13 23.38 -17.75
CA PHE A 4 -5.69 23.56 -17.80
C PHE A 4 -5.26 24.10 -19.16
N GLU A 5 -4.33 25.05 -19.14
CA GLU A 5 -3.62 25.52 -20.34
C GLU A 5 -2.11 25.45 -20.08
N ILE A 6 -1.40 24.66 -20.88
CA ILE A 6 0.05 24.52 -20.89
C ILE A 6 0.58 25.15 -22.17
N LYS A 7 1.59 26.02 -22.05
CA LYS A 7 2.29 26.64 -23.18
C LYS A 7 3.78 26.41 -23.10
N ASN A 8 4.31 25.72 -24.11
CA ASN A 8 5.73 25.50 -24.39
C ASN A 8 6.52 25.05 -23.14
N MET A 9 5.91 24.15 -22.36
CA MET A 9 6.47 23.72 -21.09
C MET A 9 7.63 22.75 -21.32
N THR A 10 8.77 23.04 -20.71
CA THR A 10 9.95 22.17 -20.68
C THR A 10 10.41 22.00 -19.24
N PHE A 11 10.68 20.78 -18.81
CA PHE A 11 11.13 20.46 -17.46
C PHE A 11 12.31 19.49 -17.45
N THR A 12 13.30 19.78 -16.61
CA THR A 12 14.48 18.96 -16.36
C THR A 12 14.63 18.72 -14.86
N TYR A 13 14.70 17.45 -14.44
CA TYR A 13 14.94 17.08 -13.04
C TYR A 13 16.27 17.64 -12.54
N ALA A 14 16.34 17.97 -11.24
CA ALA A 14 17.60 18.42 -10.63
C ALA A 14 18.73 17.39 -10.83
N GLY A 15 19.84 17.83 -11.43
CA GLY A 15 21.00 16.97 -11.73
C GLY A 15 20.87 16.11 -13.00
N ALA A 16 19.72 16.11 -13.68
CA ALA A 16 19.55 15.42 -14.94
C ALA A 16 20.16 16.23 -16.10
N SER A 17 20.77 15.53 -17.07
CA SER A 17 21.36 16.14 -18.27
C SER A 17 20.36 16.34 -19.41
N ARG A 18 19.18 15.70 -19.33
CA ARG A 18 18.14 15.73 -20.37
C ARG A 18 16.79 16.15 -19.78
N PRO A 19 15.99 16.94 -20.52
CA PRO A 19 14.65 17.28 -20.10
C PRO A 19 13.75 16.05 -20.10
N ALA A 20 12.94 15.89 -19.05
CA ALA A 20 11.91 14.85 -18.98
C ALA A 20 10.65 15.21 -19.78
N ILE A 21 10.42 16.50 -19.97
CA ILE A 21 9.35 17.06 -20.79
C ILE A 21 9.94 18.17 -21.64
N LYS A 22 9.58 18.23 -22.92
CA LYS A 22 10.13 19.17 -23.89
C LYS A 22 9.04 19.79 -24.76
N ASP A 23 8.91 21.11 -24.65
CA ASP A 23 8.04 21.95 -25.47
C ASP A 23 6.58 21.43 -25.57
N ILE A 24 6.01 21.03 -24.43
CA ILE A 24 4.62 20.58 -24.38
C ILE A 24 3.69 21.80 -24.38
N SER A 25 2.73 21.77 -25.30
CA SER A 25 1.58 22.68 -25.34
C SER A 25 0.30 21.85 -25.38
N LEU A 26 -0.59 22.06 -24.42
CA LEU A 26 -1.79 21.27 -24.23
C LEU A 26 -2.90 22.10 -23.61
N ARG A 27 -4.13 21.87 -24.05
CA ARG A 27 -5.35 22.49 -23.53
C ARG A 27 -6.34 21.42 -23.16
N ILE A 28 -6.92 21.55 -21.97
CA ILE A 28 -7.88 20.59 -21.41
C ILE A 28 -9.18 21.33 -21.13
N GLU A 29 -10.27 20.85 -21.70
CA GLU A 29 -11.60 21.45 -21.55
C GLU A 29 -12.35 20.88 -20.34
N PRO A 30 -13.28 21.65 -19.73
CA PRO A 30 -14.09 21.15 -18.63
C PRO A 30 -14.94 19.94 -19.02
N GLY A 31 -14.91 18.89 -18.20
CA GLY A 31 -15.67 17.66 -18.39
C GLY A 31 -15.06 16.69 -19.41
N GLU A 32 -13.91 17.03 -20.01
CA GLU A 32 -13.19 16.16 -20.94
C GLU A 32 -12.59 14.94 -20.22
N MET A 33 -12.73 13.75 -20.81
CA MET A 33 -12.00 12.55 -20.41
C MET A 33 -10.79 12.34 -21.33
N MET A 34 -9.61 12.76 -20.88
CA MET A 34 -8.36 12.68 -21.63
C MET A 34 -7.46 11.57 -21.08
N THR A 35 -6.94 10.73 -21.99
CA THR A 35 -5.91 9.74 -21.66
C THR A 35 -4.53 10.19 -22.14
N VAL A 36 -3.53 10.08 -21.27
CA VAL A 36 -2.12 10.30 -21.61
C VAL A 36 -1.41 8.94 -21.67
N CYS A 37 -0.94 8.54 -22.84
CA CYS A 37 -0.21 7.28 -23.04
C CYS A 37 1.19 7.52 -23.63
N GLY A 38 2.05 6.52 -23.58
CA GLY A 38 3.43 6.63 -24.02
C GLY A 38 4.33 5.59 -23.38
N LYS A 39 5.55 5.44 -23.90
CA LYS A 39 6.56 4.50 -23.38
C LYS A 39 6.91 4.82 -21.93
N SER A 40 7.49 3.84 -21.22
CA SER A 40 8.08 4.09 -19.92
C SER A 40 9.16 5.18 -20.03
N GLY A 41 9.17 6.13 -19.09
CA GLY A 41 10.10 7.26 -19.14
C GLY A 41 9.72 8.41 -20.09
N SER A 42 8.59 8.35 -20.82
CA SER A 42 8.21 9.42 -21.77
C SER A 42 7.75 10.75 -21.15
N GLY A 43 7.68 10.84 -19.82
CA GLY A 43 7.30 12.07 -19.10
C GLY A 43 5.85 12.14 -18.62
N LYS A 44 5.04 11.08 -18.75
CA LYS A 44 3.61 11.03 -18.34
C LYS A 44 3.37 11.50 -16.89
N SER A 45 3.94 10.80 -15.90
CA SER A 45 3.76 11.14 -14.49
C SER A 45 4.40 12.49 -14.14
N THR A 46 5.50 12.86 -14.80
CA THR A 46 6.09 14.20 -14.67
C THR A 46 5.09 15.28 -15.09
N LEU A 47 4.38 15.08 -16.20
CA LEU A 47 3.38 16.02 -16.72
C LEU A 47 2.21 16.14 -15.75
N LEU A 48 1.66 15.01 -15.31
CA LEU A 48 0.55 14.96 -14.36
C LEU A 48 0.91 15.58 -13.00
N ARG A 49 2.11 15.33 -12.47
CA ARG A 49 2.58 15.91 -11.20
C ARG A 49 2.72 17.42 -11.27
N HIS A 50 3.11 17.99 -12.41
CA HIS A 50 3.14 19.44 -12.56
C HIS A 50 1.76 20.09 -12.55
N MET A 51 0.70 19.35 -12.91
CA MET A 51 -0.69 19.80 -12.78
C MET A 51 -1.20 19.78 -11.33
N LYS A 52 -0.41 19.29 -10.36
CA LYS A 52 -0.68 19.40 -8.92
C LYS A 52 0.57 19.97 -8.22
N PRO A 53 0.66 21.29 -7.96
CA PRO A 53 1.90 21.91 -7.48
C PRO A 53 2.52 21.26 -6.24
N ALA A 54 1.70 20.78 -5.30
CA ALA A 54 2.15 20.03 -4.12
C ALA A 54 2.92 18.73 -4.42
N LEU A 55 2.78 18.18 -5.62
CA LEU A 55 3.47 16.96 -6.09
C LEU A 55 4.53 17.26 -7.17
N ALA A 56 4.69 18.53 -7.54
CA ALA A 56 5.58 18.91 -8.63
C ALA A 56 7.04 18.58 -8.26
N PRO A 57 7.79 17.89 -9.15
CA PRO A 57 9.18 17.56 -8.90
C PRO A 57 10.08 18.79 -8.89
N VAL A 58 11.21 18.69 -8.19
CA VAL A 58 12.24 19.74 -8.13
C VAL A 58 13.12 19.68 -9.38
N GLY A 59 13.32 20.83 -10.01
CA GLY A 59 14.13 20.94 -11.23
C GLY A 59 13.98 22.29 -11.93
N GLU A 60 14.56 22.39 -13.12
CA GLU A 60 14.47 23.56 -13.98
C GLU A 60 13.22 23.46 -14.86
N ILE A 61 12.42 24.54 -14.90
CA ILE A 61 11.15 24.59 -15.61
C ILE A 61 11.02 25.90 -16.38
N SER A 62 10.58 25.80 -17.64
CA SER A 62 10.24 26.92 -18.50
C SER A 62 8.85 26.73 -19.12
N GLY A 63 8.32 27.79 -19.73
CA GLY A 63 6.93 27.84 -20.21
C GLY A 63 5.95 28.28 -19.12
N SER A 64 4.65 28.12 -19.39
CA SER A 64 3.58 28.49 -18.44
C SER A 64 2.52 27.40 -18.32
N LEU A 65 2.03 27.18 -17.10
CA LEU A 65 0.92 26.29 -16.80
C LEU A 65 -0.11 27.06 -15.96
N THR A 66 -1.34 27.10 -16.44
CA THR A 66 -2.46 27.78 -15.77
C THR A 66 -3.60 26.80 -15.46
N PHE A 67 -4.31 27.06 -14.37
CA PHE A 67 -5.51 26.34 -13.95
C PHE A 67 -6.67 27.33 -13.84
N CYS A 68 -7.73 27.11 -14.63
CA CYS A 68 -8.85 28.05 -14.79
C CYS A 68 -8.40 29.49 -15.05
N GLY A 69 -7.38 29.67 -15.90
CA GLY A 69 -6.82 30.97 -16.28
C GLY A 69 -5.90 31.65 -15.26
N ARG A 70 -5.66 31.05 -14.08
CA ARG A 70 -4.68 31.55 -13.08
C ARG A 70 -3.40 30.73 -13.14
N ASN A 71 -2.24 31.35 -12.86
CA ASN A 71 -0.99 30.59 -12.78
C ASN A 71 -1.11 29.52 -11.69
N ILE A 72 -0.78 28.28 -12.03
CA ILE A 72 -0.99 27.15 -11.12
C ILE A 72 -0.19 27.29 -9.80
N ARG A 73 0.95 28.00 -9.84
CA ARG A 73 1.82 28.22 -8.67
C ARG A 73 1.25 29.23 -7.67
N GLU A 74 0.26 30.02 -8.09
CA GLU A 74 -0.39 31.02 -7.24
C GLU A 74 -1.58 30.46 -6.47
N LEU A 75 -2.01 29.23 -6.77
CA LEU A 75 -3.10 28.57 -6.06
C LEU A 75 -2.73 28.29 -4.60
N SER A 76 -3.66 28.57 -3.68
CA SER A 76 -3.47 28.21 -2.27
C SER A 76 -3.42 26.69 -2.08
N HIS A 77 -2.83 26.21 -0.98
CA HIS A 77 -2.84 24.77 -0.67
C HIS A 77 -4.26 24.21 -0.56
N GLU A 78 -5.20 25.01 -0.03
CA GLU A 78 -6.61 24.66 0.09
C GLU A 78 -7.29 24.51 -1.28
N GLU A 79 -7.09 25.47 -2.19
CA GLU A 79 -7.60 25.39 -3.57
C GLU A 79 -7.02 24.17 -4.30
N GLN A 80 -5.71 23.93 -4.14
CA GLN A 80 -5.08 22.78 -4.76
C GLN A 80 -5.57 21.45 -4.19
N ALA A 81 -5.86 21.37 -2.88
CA ALA A 81 -6.31 20.13 -2.24
C ALA A 81 -7.77 19.81 -2.59
N SER A 82 -8.64 20.82 -2.61
CA SER A 82 -10.07 20.65 -2.86
C SER A 82 -10.42 20.52 -4.34
N ARG A 83 -9.78 21.29 -5.24
CA ARG A 83 -10.19 21.39 -6.65
C ARG A 83 -9.43 20.47 -7.61
N ILE A 84 -8.25 19.99 -7.22
CA ILE A 84 -7.39 19.12 -8.05
C ILE A 84 -7.21 17.79 -7.32
N GLY A 85 -8.05 16.82 -7.65
CA GLY A 85 -7.95 15.46 -7.15
C GLY A 85 -6.80 14.71 -7.83
N TYR A 86 -6.00 13.98 -7.06
CA TYR A 86 -4.91 13.15 -7.58
C TYR A 86 -4.98 11.76 -6.95
N VAL A 87 -4.99 10.72 -7.78
CA VAL A 87 -4.92 9.31 -7.36
C VAL A 87 -3.58 8.74 -7.79
N LEU A 88 -2.76 8.38 -6.80
CA LEU A 88 -1.44 7.78 -7.01
C LEU A 88 -1.53 6.32 -7.50
N GLN A 89 -0.46 5.87 -8.16
CA GLN A 89 -0.27 4.50 -8.66
C GLN A 89 -0.33 3.43 -7.54
N ASN A 90 0.14 3.77 -6.34
CA ASN A 90 0.09 2.88 -5.18
C ASN A 90 -0.87 3.44 -4.12
N PRO A 91 -2.02 2.78 -3.85
CA PRO A 91 -2.99 3.28 -2.89
C PRO A 91 -2.43 3.32 -1.46
N ASP A 92 -1.50 2.42 -1.11
CA ASP A 92 -0.89 2.38 0.23
C ASP A 92 0.00 3.61 0.50
N ASN A 93 0.46 4.31 -0.54
CA ASN A 93 1.22 5.54 -0.38
C ASN A 93 0.33 6.77 -0.13
N GLN A 94 -0.99 6.65 -0.35
CA GLN A 94 -1.94 7.76 -0.24
C GLN A 94 -2.87 7.62 0.97
N ILE A 95 -3.25 6.39 1.34
CA ILE A 95 -4.15 6.14 2.46
C ILE A 95 -3.43 6.40 3.79
N VAL A 96 -4.02 7.25 4.65
CA VAL A 96 -3.37 7.73 5.88
C VAL A 96 -3.98 7.12 7.15
N THR A 97 -5.28 6.84 7.14
CA THR A 97 -6.03 6.45 8.34
C THR A 97 -6.23 4.93 8.45
N ASP A 98 -6.65 4.46 9.63
CA ASP A 98 -6.82 3.02 9.90
C ASP A 98 -8.21 2.49 9.56
N LYS A 99 -9.22 3.36 9.41
CA LYS A 99 -10.60 2.99 9.11
C LYS A 99 -11.09 3.65 7.82
N VAL A 100 -11.89 2.91 7.06
CA VAL A 100 -12.46 3.37 5.79
C VAL A 100 -13.19 4.70 5.92
N TRP A 101 -14.10 4.83 6.89
CA TRP A 101 -14.85 6.08 7.06
C TRP A 101 -13.99 7.25 7.57
N HIS A 102 -12.92 6.98 8.33
CA HIS A 102 -11.94 8.02 8.70
C HIS A 102 -11.23 8.53 7.44
N GLU A 103 -10.88 7.63 6.52
CA GLU A 103 -10.18 7.99 5.29
C GLU A 103 -11.04 8.90 4.40
N LEU A 104 -12.32 8.59 4.27
CA LEU A 104 -13.27 9.42 3.54
C LEU A 104 -13.44 10.81 4.17
N ALA A 105 -13.44 10.89 5.51
CA ALA A 105 -13.60 12.14 6.24
C ALA A 105 -12.33 13.00 6.23
N PHE A 106 -11.15 12.39 6.13
CA PHE A 106 -9.85 13.03 6.37
C PHE A 106 -9.62 14.30 5.54
N GLY A 107 -9.97 14.28 4.25
CA GLY A 107 -9.84 15.44 3.36
C GLY A 107 -10.69 16.64 3.83
N LEU A 108 -11.97 16.39 4.14
CA LEU A 108 -12.88 17.44 4.59
C LEU A 108 -12.54 17.96 5.99
N GLU A 109 -12.11 17.08 6.90
CA GLU A 109 -11.61 17.49 8.23
C GLU A 109 -10.39 18.41 8.11
N SER A 110 -9.51 18.12 7.15
CA SER A 110 -8.31 18.93 6.87
C SER A 110 -8.65 20.30 6.29
N LEU A 111 -9.75 20.41 5.54
CA LEU A 111 -10.29 21.67 5.02
C LEU A 111 -11.07 22.46 6.09
N GLY A 112 -11.31 21.87 7.27
CA GLY A 112 -12.03 22.53 8.37
C GLY A 112 -13.55 22.55 8.21
N GLU A 113 -14.11 21.63 7.41
CA GLU A 113 -15.56 21.50 7.21
C GLU A 113 -16.28 21.10 8.51
N ASP A 114 -17.55 21.48 8.63
CA ASP A 114 -18.36 21.14 9.79
C ASP A 114 -18.78 19.66 9.80
N THR A 115 -19.03 19.11 10.99
CA THR A 115 -19.34 17.68 11.16
C THR A 115 -20.60 17.23 10.43
N ALA A 116 -21.62 18.09 10.26
CA ALA A 116 -22.84 17.71 9.56
C ALA A 116 -22.57 17.57 8.04
N THR A 117 -21.82 18.52 7.47
CA THR A 117 -21.36 18.49 6.07
C THR A 117 -20.47 17.28 5.80
N ILE A 118 -19.51 17.00 6.69
CA ILE A 118 -18.64 15.81 6.57
C ILE A 118 -19.47 14.54 6.54
N ARG A 119 -20.39 14.36 7.50
CA ARG A 119 -21.23 13.16 7.58
C ARG A 119 -22.09 12.96 6.34
N LEU A 120 -22.65 14.03 5.80
CA LEU A 120 -23.48 13.99 4.60
C LEU A 120 -22.65 13.53 3.39
N ARG A 121 -21.53 14.21 3.10
CA ARG A 121 -20.68 13.90 1.94
C ARG A 121 -20.06 12.51 2.04
N VAL A 122 -19.58 12.13 3.22
CA VAL A 122 -19.04 10.78 3.45
C VAL A 122 -20.11 9.71 3.22
N ALA A 123 -21.33 9.91 3.70
CA ALA A 123 -22.42 8.95 3.49
C ALA A 123 -22.84 8.85 2.03
N GLU A 124 -22.93 9.99 1.33
CA GLU A 124 -23.27 10.06 -0.10
C GLU A 124 -22.21 9.35 -0.95
N MET A 125 -20.92 9.67 -0.74
CA MET A 125 -19.83 9.01 -1.46
C MET A 125 -19.73 7.53 -1.12
N ALA A 126 -19.91 7.17 0.16
CA ALA A 126 -19.94 5.77 0.54
C ALA A 126 -21.05 5.00 -0.18
N SER A 127 -22.18 5.66 -0.45
CA SER A 127 -23.27 5.08 -1.22
C SER A 127 -22.99 5.03 -2.72
N TYR A 128 -22.41 6.09 -3.29
CA TYR A 128 -22.11 6.19 -4.72
C TYR A 128 -21.10 5.13 -5.17
N PHE A 129 -20.07 4.88 -4.36
CA PHE A 129 -19.01 3.90 -4.63
C PHE A 129 -19.35 2.47 -4.16
N GLY A 130 -20.53 2.23 -3.57
CA GLY A 130 -20.94 0.89 -3.14
C GLY A 130 -20.13 0.31 -1.98
N ILE A 131 -19.53 1.15 -1.13
CA ILE A 131 -18.56 0.74 -0.10
C ILE A 131 -19.22 0.49 1.27
N GLN A 132 -20.54 0.50 1.35
CA GLN A 132 -21.29 0.39 2.61
C GLN A 132 -20.96 -0.90 3.39
N ALA A 133 -20.74 -2.01 2.67
CA ALA A 133 -20.45 -3.32 3.28
C ALA A 133 -19.13 -3.36 4.06
N TRP A 134 -18.19 -2.46 3.76
CA TRP A 134 -16.87 -2.40 4.39
C TRP A 134 -16.54 -1.03 4.99
N PHE A 135 -17.52 -0.14 5.11
CA PHE A 135 -17.40 1.22 5.63
C PHE A 135 -16.76 1.33 7.04
N HIS A 136 -16.94 0.32 7.89
CA HIS A 136 -16.38 0.27 9.24
C HIS A 136 -15.16 -0.66 9.40
N LYS A 137 -14.71 -1.30 8.31
CA LYS A 137 -13.54 -2.18 8.35
C LYS A 137 -12.25 -1.40 8.53
N ASP A 138 -11.23 -2.12 8.99
CA ASP A 138 -9.86 -1.62 8.96
C ASP A 138 -9.35 -1.60 7.52
N VAL A 139 -8.65 -0.53 7.13
CA VAL A 139 -8.07 -0.37 5.80
C VAL A 139 -7.12 -1.54 5.47
N ALA A 140 -6.41 -2.05 6.49
CA ALA A 140 -5.49 -3.18 6.33
C ALA A 140 -6.18 -4.49 5.91
N GLU A 141 -7.49 -4.62 6.10
CA GLU A 141 -8.27 -5.80 5.73
C GLU A 141 -8.81 -5.72 4.29
N LEU A 142 -8.67 -4.58 3.63
CA LEU A 142 -9.18 -4.36 2.28
C LEU A 142 -8.30 -5.03 1.23
N SER A 143 -8.92 -5.54 0.17
CA SER A 143 -8.20 -6.00 -1.02
C SER A 143 -7.56 -4.80 -1.76
N GLY A 144 -6.57 -5.06 -2.62
CA GLY A 144 -5.94 -4.00 -3.43
C GLY A 144 -6.94 -3.17 -4.24
N GLY A 145 -7.93 -3.83 -4.87
CA GLY A 145 -9.02 -3.15 -5.59
C GLY A 145 -9.91 -2.31 -4.68
N GLN A 146 -10.24 -2.81 -3.48
CA GLN A 146 -11.01 -2.05 -2.48
C GLN A 146 -10.23 -0.83 -1.97
N LYS A 147 -8.91 -0.96 -1.75
CA LYS A 147 -8.05 0.17 -1.40
C LYS A 147 -8.00 1.22 -2.51
N GLN A 148 -7.93 0.78 -3.77
CA GLN A 148 -7.94 1.69 -4.92
C GLN A 148 -9.27 2.46 -5.02
N LEU A 149 -10.40 1.78 -4.84
CA LEU A 149 -11.72 2.42 -4.80
C LEU A 149 -11.87 3.36 -3.59
N LEU A 150 -11.37 2.98 -2.41
CA LEU A 150 -11.34 3.85 -1.23
C LEU A 150 -10.54 5.13 -1.51
N ASN A 151 -9.37 4.99 -2.14
CA ASN A 151 -8.51 6.11 -2.48
C ASN A 151 -9.18 7.07 -3.48
N LEU A 152 -9.85 6.52 -4.51
CA LEU A 152 -10.65 7.33 -5.42
C LEU A 152 -11.81 8.02 -4.69
N ALA A 153 -12.51 7.31 -3.81
CA ALA A 153 -13.62 7.85 -3.03
C ALA A 153 -13.16 8.97 -2.07
N SER A 154 -12.03 8.81 -1.36
CA SER A 154 -11.53 9.83 -0.43
C SER A 154 -11.14 11.13 -1.13
N VAL A 155 -10.68 11.04 -2.38
CA VAL A 155 -10.46 12.20 -3.25
C VAL A 155 -11.79 12.82 -3.68
N MET A 156 -12.74 12.01 -4.14
CA MET A 156 -14.03 12.50 -4.67
C MET A 156 -14.96 13.10 -3.61
N VAL A 157 -14.80 12.76 -2.32
CA VAL A 157 -15.52 13.40 -1.21
C VAL A 157 -15.29 14.92 -1.17
N MET A 158 -14.14 15.41 -1.63
CA MET A 158 -13.85 16.85 -1.72
C MET A 158 -14.52 17.52 -2.93
N GLN A 159 -15.09 16.75 -3.87
CA GLN A 159 -15.73 17.22 -5.11
C GLN A 159 -14.79 18.07 -5.99
N PRO A 160 -13.67 17.49 -6.48
CA PRO A 160 -12.71 18.24 -7.29
C PRO A 160 -13.27 18.56 -8.69
N ASP A 161 -12.78 19.66 -9.28
CA ASP A 161 -13.11 20.06 -10.66
C ASP A 161 -12.42 19.15 -11.70
N VAL A 162 -11.23 18.65 -11.33
CA VAL A 162 -10.41 17.76 -12.13
C VAL A 162 -9.90 16.59 -11.29
N LEU A 163 -9.97 15.41 -11.86
CA LEU A 163 -9.47 14.16 -11.30
C LEU A 163 -8.30 13.67 -12.16
N ILE A 164 -7.12 13.62 -11.57
CA ILE A 164 -5.90 13.12 -12.19
C ILE A 164 -5.61 11.72 -11.65
N LEU A 165 -5.44 10.74 -12.52
CA LEU A 165 -5.12 9.36 -12.16
C LEU A 165 -3.84 8.92 -12.85
N ASP A 166 -2.85 8.52 -12.05
CA ASP A 166 -1.52 8.10 -12.53
C ASP A 166 -1.39 6.59 -12.37
N GLU A 167 -1.69 5.84 -13.43
CA GLU A 167 -1.66 4.37 -13.51
C GLU A 167 -2.45 3.64 -12.41
N PRO A 168 -3.72 4.02 -12.15
CA PRO A 168 -4.50 3.50 -11.04
C PRO A 168 -4.85 2.00 -11.15
N THR A 169 -4.81 1.40 -12.35
CA THR A 169 -5.17 -0.01 -12.58
C THR A 169 -3.96 -0.94 -12.69
N SER A 170 -2.75 -0.40 -12.61
CA SER A 170 -1.49 -1.15 -12.79
C SER A 170 -1.33 -2.36 -11.86
N GLN A 171 -1.99 -2.36 -10.69
CA GLN A 171 -1.93 -3.42 -9.69
C GLN A 171 -3.21 -4.25 -9.60
N LEU A 172 -4.19 -3.99 -10.45
CA LEU A 172 -5.49 -4.64 -10.43
C LEU A 172 -5.54 -5.82 -11.42
N ASP A 173 -6.24 -6.86 -11.04
CA ASP A 173 -6.64 -7.91 -11.98
C ASP A 173 -7.64 -7.35 -13.01
N PRO A 174 -7.83 -8.00 -14.17
CA PRO A 174 -8.65 -7.44 -15.24
C PRO A 174 -10.09 -7.09 -14.84
N ILE A 175 -10.69 -7.86 -13.92
CA ILE A 175 -12.07 -7.65 -13.48
C ILE A 175 -12.15 -6.43 -12.56
N ALA A 176 -11.26 -6.35 -11.57
CA ALA A 176 -11.19 -5.19 -10.67
C ALA A 176 -10.79 -3.90 -11.39
N ALA A 177 -9.94 -3.99 -12.42
CA ALA A 177 -9.59 -2.85 -13.27
C ALA A 177 -10.81 -2.33 -14.04
N GLU A 178 -11.61 -3.22 -14.61
CA GLU A 178 -12.84 -2.86 -15.34
C GLU A 178 -13.85 -2.16 -14.41
N GLU A 179 -14.11 -2.71 -13.23
CA GLU A 179 -15.00 -2.11 -12.22
C GLU A 179 -14.52 -0.72 -11.78
N PHE A 180 -13.20 -0.55 -11.62
CA PHE A 180 -12.59 0.74 -11.29
C PHE A 180 -12.76 1.76 -12.44
N LEU A 181 -12.44 1.38 -13.68
CA LEU A 181 -12.55 2.29 -14.83
C LEU A 181 -14.00 2.64 -15.15
N ASP A 182 -14.95 1.73 -14.95
CA ASP A 182 -16.38 2.04 -15.06
C ASP A 182 -16.81 3.05 -14.00
N THR A 183 -16.27 2.98 -12.79
CA THR A 183 -16.50 3.99 -11.75
C THR A 183 -15.94 5.35 -12.16
N VAL A 184 -14.74 5.41 -12.74
CA VAL A 184 -14.14 6.64 -13.27
C VAL A 184 -14.98 7.22 -14.41
N ARG A 185 -15.44 6.37 -15.35
CA ARG A 185 -16.33 6.78 -16.44
C ARG A 185 -17.65 7.34 -15.90
N LYS A 186 -18.20 6.73 -14.86
CA LYS A 186 -19.41 7.20 -14.19
C LYS A 186 -19.21 8.57 -13.56
N ILE A 187 -18.08 8.79 -12.87
CA ILE A 187 -17.70 10.10 -12.31
C ILE A 187 -17.69 11.17 -13.40
N ASN A 188 -16.99 10.92 -14.51
CA ASN A 188 -16.93 11.88 -15.61
C ASN A 188 -18.32 12.18 -16.20
N ARG A 189 -19.11 11.15 -16.51
CA ARG A 189 -20.40 11.31 -17.20
C ARG A 189 -21.53 11.84 -16.32
N GLU A 190 -21.60 11.43 -15.05
CA GLU A 190 -22.69 11.80 -14.15
C GLU A 190 -22.38 13.07 -13.35
N LEU A 191 -21.13 13.27 -12.95
CA LEU A 191 -20.73 14.43 -12.14
C LEU A 191 -20.12 15.57 -12.98
N GLY A 192 -19.78 15.30 -14.25
CA GLY A 192 -19.15 16.30 -15.14
C GLY A 192 -17.70 16.62 -14.76
N THR A 193 -17.07 15.80 -13.92
CA THR A 193 -15.67 15.98 -13.51
C THR A 193 -14.74 15.77 -14.69
N THR A 194 -13.79 16.69 -14.87
CA THR A 194 -12.73 16.56 -15.89
C THR A 194 -11.78 15.43 -15.46
N VAL A 195 -11.45 14.49 -16.34
CA VAL A 195 -10.62 13.33 -15.99
C VAL A 195 -9.37 13.29 -16.84
N LEU A 196 -8.20 13.23 -16.19
CA LEU A 196 -6.91 13.00 -16.82
C LEU A 196 -6.37 11.65 -16.33
N LEU A 197 -6.20 10.69 -17.24
CA LEU A 197 -5.81 9.33 -16.90
C LEU A 197 -4.53 8.93 -17.65
N ALA A 198 -3.48 8.57 -16.92
CA ALA A 198 -2.32 7.90 -17.51
C ALA A 198 -2.40 6.41 -17.23
N GLU A 199 -2.25 5.58 -18.27
CA GLU A 199 -2.34 4.13 -18.16
C GLU A 199 -1.43 3.41 -19.15
N HIS A 200 -1.06 2.18 -18.82
CA HIS A 200 -0.33 1.28 -19.71
C HIS A 200 -1.25 0.27 -20.42
N ARG A 201 -2.36 -0.10 -19.78
CA ARG A 201 -3.37 -1.01 -20.35
C ARG A 201 -4.43 -0.19 -21.08
N LEU A 202 -4.18 0.06 -22.36
CA LEU A 202 -4.99 0.99 -23.16
C LEU A 202 -6.29 0.40 -23.70
N GLU A 203 -6.43 -0.94 -23.73
CA GLU A 203 -7.57 -1.66 -24.33
C GLU A 203 -8.94 -1.11 -23.89
N GLN A 204 -9.12 -0.81 -22.60
CA GLN A 204 -10.37 -0.23 -22.07
C GLN A 204 -10.33 1.29 -21.99
N VAL A 205 -9.18 1.86 -21.65
CA VAL A 205 -9.02 3.27 -21.32
C VAL A 205 -9.20 4.16 -22.56
N VAL A 206 -8.62 3.75 -23.69
CA VAL A 206 -8.72 4.48 -24.96
C VAL A 206 -10.18 4.56 -25.42
N THR A 207 -10.97 3.49 -25.24
CA THR A 207 -12.38 3.42 -25.69
C THR A 207 -13.31 4.38 -24.97
N MET A 208 -12.98 4.77 -23.73
CA MET A 208 -13.80 5.68 -22.93
C MET A 208 -13.28 7.12 -22.92
N SER A 209 -12.17 7.39 -23.61
CA SER A 209 -11.58 8.72 -23.67
C SER A 209 -12.20 9.51 -24.81
N ASP A 210 -12.49 10.78 -24.55
CA ASP A 210 -12.85 11.73 -25.61
C ASP A 210 -11.62 12.07 -26.45
N ARG A 211 -10.44 12.07 -25.81
CA ARG A 211 -9.16 12.46 -26.40
C ARG A 211 -8.00 11.64 -25.86
N VAL A 212 -7.04 11.32 -26.72
CA VAL A 212 -5.83 10.57 -26.38
C VAL A 212 -4.60 11.39 -26.77
N VAL A 213 -3.70 11.58 -25.82
CA VAL A 213 -2.41 12.26 -26.00
C VAL A 213 -1.30 11.23 -25.89
N VAL A 214 -0.47 11.14 -26.91
CA VAL A 214 0.68 10.22 -26.94
C VAL A 214 1.97 11.00 -26.71
N LEU A 215 2.66 10.67 -25.62
CA LEU A 215 3.97 11.21 -25.26
C LEU A 215 5.11 10.26 -25.66
N ASP A 216 6.10 10.79 -26.34
CA ASP A 216 7.37 10.11 -26.64
C ASP A 216 8.55 11.09 -26.52
N ASP A 217 9.63 10.65 -25.87
CA ASP A 217 10.82 11.48 -25.55
C ASP A 217 10.49 12.89 -25.03
N GLY A 218 9.51 12.96 -24.11
CA GLY A 218 9.06 14.21 -23.48
C GLY A 218 8.22 15.12 -24.38
N ARG A 219 7.85 14.70 -25.60
CA ARG A 219 7.05 15.49 -26.56
C ARG A 219 5.72 14.82 -26.89
N ILE A 220 4.73 15.62 -27.29
CA ILE A 220 3.46 15.12 -27.83
C ILE A 220 3.67 14.73 -29.30
N ILE A 221 3.39 13.47 -29.65
CA ILE A 221 3.50 12.94 -31.02
C ILE A 221 2.14 12.72 -31.71
N ALA A 222 1.07 12.62 -30.93
CA ALA A 222 -0.31 12.53 -31.38
C ALA A 222 -1.24 13.07 -30.28
N ASP A 223 -2.31 13.75 -30.68
CA ASP A 223 -3.25 14.42 -29.79
C ASP A 223 -4.59 14.57 -30.52
N ASP A 224 -5.48 13.60 -30.37
CA ASP A 224 -6.74 13.52 -31.12
C ASP A 224 -7.73 12.54 -30.44
N ALA A 225 -8.91 12.36 -31.02
CA ALA A 225 -9.84 11.30 -30.66
C ALA A 225 -9.21 9.90 -30.82
N PRO A 226 -9.63 8.89 -30.04
CA PRO A 226 -9.08 7.53 -30.05
C PRO A 226 -8.81 6.93 -31.43
N ALA A 227 -9.80 6.92 -32.31
CA ALA A 227 -9.70 6.33 -33.65
C ALA A 227 -8.60 7.00 -34.51
N ASN A 228 -8.49 8.33 -34.43
CA ASN A 228 -7.52 9.11 -35.18
C ASN A 228 -6.10 8.88 -34.65
N VAL A 229 -5.92 8.81 -33.34
CA VAL A 229 -4.61 8.50 -32.74
C VAL A 229 -4.11 7.13 -33.18
N GLY A 230 -4.97 6.11 -33.19
CA GLY A 230 -4.61 4.79 -33.72
C GLY A 230 -4.12 4.85 -35.16
N ALA A 231 -4.82 5.58 -36.02
CA ALA A 231 -4.43 5.78 -37.41
C ALA A 231 -3.09 6.54 -37.52
N ILE A 232 -2.89 7.62 -36.77
CA ILE A 232 -1.64 8.39 -36.75
C ILE A 232 -0.46 7.50 -36.35
N LEU A 233 -0.63 6.66 -35.31
CA LEU A 233 0.42 5.76 -34.84
C LEU A 233 0.73 4.63 -35.84
N ALA A 234 -0.31 4.04 -36.45
CA ALA A 234 -0.17 3.03 -37.49
C ALA A 234 0.57 3.60 -38.71
N VAL A 235 0.19 4.79 -39.12
CA VAL A 235 0.81 5.51 -40.23
C VAL A 235 2.23 5.90 -39.88
N LYS A 236 2.56 6.28 -38.64
CA LYS A 236 3.93 6.60 -38.22
C LYS A 236 4.79 5.37 -37.90
N GLY A 237 4.21 4.16 -37.85
CA GLY A 237 4.92 2.95 -37.43
C GLY A 237 5.47 3.03 -36.04
N HIS A 238 4.78 3.80 -35.22
CA HIS A 238 5.22 4.05 -33.88
C HIS A 238 4.96 2.80 -33.03
N PRO A 239 5.90 2.34 -32.18
CA PRO A 239 5.72 1.13 -31.37
C PRO A 239 4.47 1.16 -30.47
N MET A 240 4.00 2.35 -30.08
CA MET A 240 2.74 2.51 -29.33
C MET A 240 1.50 2.02 -30.10
N PHE A 241 1.57 1.78 -31.41
CA PHE A 241 0.48 1.17 -32.15
C PHE A 241 0.13 -0.22 -31.60
N MET A 242 1.14 -1.01 -31.19
CA MET A 242 0.94 -2.33 -30.55
C MET A 242 0.30 -2.24 -29.16
N ALA A 243 0.21 -1.03 -28.60
CA ALA A 243 -0.46 -0.75 -27.35
C ALA A 243 -1.95 -0.43 -27.54
N MET A 244 -2.37 -0.05 -28.76
CA MET A 244 -3.75 0.38 -29.03
C MET A 244 -4.73 -0.78 -28.82
N PRO A 245 -6.02 -0.52 -28.60
CA PRO A 245 -7.03 -1.57 -28.54
C PRO A 245 -6.92 -2.58 -29.69
N THR A 246 -7.10 -3.85 -29.40
CA THR A 246 -7.00 -4.97 -30.35
C THR A 246 -7.80 -4.74 -31.65
N PRO A 247 -9.05 -4.22 -31.61
CA PRO A 247 -9.79 -3.89 -32.83
C PRO A 247 -9.07 -2.87 -33.72
N MET A 248 -8.45 -1.85 -33.13
CA MET A 248 -7.69 -0.82 -33.85
C MET A 248 -6.42 -1.40 -34.48
N GLN A 249 -5.74 -2.32 -33.77
CA GLN A 249 -4.57 -3.03 -34.30
C GLN A 249 -4.93 -3.86 -35.53
N ALA A 250 -5.96 -4.70 -35.40
CA ALA A 250 -6.45 -5.54 -36.48
C ALA A 250 -6.90 -4.69 -37.69
N TYR A 251 -7.63 -3.60 -37.44
CA TYR A 251 -8.04 -2.67 -38.49
C TYR A 251 -6.83 -2.04 -39.18
N GLY A 252 -5.86 -1.50 -38.45
CA GLY A 252 -4.68 -0.85 -39.04
C GLY A 252 -3.88 -1.79 -39.94
N HIS A 253 -3.65 -3.04 -39.51
CA HIS A 253 -2.96 -4.05 -40.31
C HIS A 253 -3.72 -4.44 -41.59
N LEU A 254 -5.03 -4.66 -41.49
CA LEU A 254 -5.86 -4.99 -42.66
C LEU A 254 -6.01 -3.79 -43.61
N TYR A 255 -6.11 -2.57 -43.07
CA TYR A 255 -6.17 -1.33 -43.83
C TYR A 255 -4.92 -1.13 -44.71
N GLN A 256 -3.73 -1.40 -44.16
CA GLN A 256 -2.46 -1.39 -44.89
C GLN A 256 -2.45 -2.43 -46.03
N CYS A 257 -3.10 -3.59 -45.82
CA CYS A 257 -3.27 -4.62 -46.86
C CYS A 257 -4.35 -4.29 -47.90
N GLY A 258 -5.06 -3.16 -47.78
CA GLY A 258 -6.15 -2.80 -48.70
C GLY A 258 -7.52 -3.38 -48.34
N ILE A 259 -7.65 -4.00 -47.17
CA ILE A 259 -8.85 -4.70 -46.71
C ILE A 259 -9.63 -3.79 -45.74
N GLY A 260 -10.94 -3.66 -45.93
CA GLY A 260 -11.84 -3.01 -44.95
C GLY A 260 -11.73 -1.49 -44.86
N ARG A 261 -11.20 -0.81 -45.89
CA ARG A 261 -10.99 0.66 -45.92
C ARG A 261 -12.27 1.50 -45.95
N GLU A 262 -13.41 0.88 -46.22
CA GLU A 262 -14.71 1.57 -46.35
C GLU A 262 -15.40 1.80 -44.99
N GLU A 263 -14.93 1.13 -43.94
CA GLU A 263 -15.50 1.17 -42.59
C GLU A 263 -14.68 2.07 -41.66
N ALA A 264 -15.31 2.62 -40.62
CA ALA A 264 -14.59 3.38 -39.60
C ALA A 264 -13.68 2.48 -38.75
N CYS A 265 -12.58 3.03 -38.24
CA CYS A 265 -11.66 2.33 -37.34
C CYS A 265 -12.40 1.93 -36.05
N PRO A 266 -12.57 0.62 -35.76
CA PRO A 266 -13.22 0.17 -34.54
C PRO A 266 -12.32 0.41 -33.34
N THR A 267 -12.87 1.01 -32.29
CA THR A 267 -12.12 1.32 -31.06
C THR A 267 -12.33 0.30 -29.96
N ASP A 268 -13.52 -0.32 -29.91
CA ASP A 268 -13.91 -1.28 -28.89
C ASP A 268 -14.26 -2.68 -29.46
N VAL A 269 -14.40 -3.68 -28.58
CA VAL A 269 -14.71 -5.07 -28.96
C VAL A 269 -16.03 -5.20 -29.75
N ARG A 270 -17.03 -4.38 -29.43
CA ARG A 270 -18.36 -4.41 -30.08
C ARG A 270 -18.28 -3.80 -31.48
N GLU A 271 -17.61 -2.66 -31.64
CA GLU A 271 -17.31 -2.04 -32.93
C GLU A 271 -16.48 -3.00 -33.79
N GLY A 272 -15.46 -3.64 -33.22
CA GLY A 272 -14.64 -4.65 -33.88
C GLY A 272 -15.49 -5.83 -34.37
N ARG A 273 -16.42 -6.31 -33.56
CA ARG A 273 -17.35 -7.38 -33.94
C ARG A 273 -18.22 -6.98 -35.15
N ASN A 274 -18.79 -5.78 -35.11
CA ASN A 274 -19.64 -5.26 -36.18
C ASN A 274 -18.84 -5.07 -37.48
N TRP A 275 -17.64 -4.51 -37.37
CA TRP A 275 -16.71 -4.34 -38.47
C TRP A 275 -16.34 -5.67 -39.13
N LEU A 276 -15.96 -6.69 -38.35
CA LEU A 276 -15.68 -8.03 -38.89
C LEU A 276 -16.90 -8.65 -39.58
N THR A 277 -18.10 -8.47 -39.02
CA THR A 277 -19.34 -8.93 -39.64
C THR A 277 -19.59 -8.24 -40.97
N ALA A 278 -19.37 -6.93 -41.06
CA ALA A 278 -19.51 -6.17 -42.30
C ALA A 278 -18.49 -6.64 -43.34
N LEU A 279 -17.23 -6.81 -42.93
CA LEU A 279 -16.14 -7.25 -43.80
C LEU A 279 -16.38 -8.64 -44.41
N MET A 280 -16.95 -9.56 -43.64
CA MET A 280 -17.23 -10.93 -44.06
C MET A 280 -18.62 -11.10 -44.70
N LYS A 281 -19.43 -10.04 -44.76
CA LYS A 281 -20.80 -10.11 -45.28
C LYS A 281 -20.81 -10.53 -46.75
N GLY A 282 -21.58 -11.57 -47.07
CA GLY A 282 -21.69 -12.10 -48.44
C GLY A 282 -20.46 -12.87 -48.93
N LYS A 283 -19.44 -13.06 -48.08
CA LYS A 283 -18.28 -13.92 -48.36
C LYS A 283 -18.56 -15.35 -47.89
N ARG A 284 -18.00 -16.34 -48.60
CA ARG A 284 -18.05 -17.75 -48.15
C ARG A 284 -16.93 -17.97 -47.13
N ILE A 285 -17.30 -18.23 -45.88
CA ILE A 285 -16.34 -18.56 -44.83
C ILE A 285 -15.99 -20.05 -44.98
N THR A 286 -14.72 -20.34 -45.29
CA THR A 286 -14.18 -21.70 -45.46
C THR A 286 -13.29 -22.13 -44.30
N GLU A 287 -12.62 -21.19 -43.64
CA GLU A 287 -11.70 -21.45 -42.54
C GLU A 287 -12.18 -20.68 -41.31
N VAL A 288 -12.70 -21.39 -40.32
CA VAL A 288 -13.23 -20.80 -39.09
C VAL A 288 -12.26 -20.94 -37.91
N SER A 289 -11.22 -21.75 -38.07
CA SER A 289 -10.27 -22.07 -37.02
C SER A 289 -8.88 -22.32 -37.57
N LEU A 290 -7.87 -22.03 -36.75
CA LEU A 290 -6.47 -22.37 -37.00
C LEU A 290 -6.10 -23.64 -36.22
N PRO A 291 -5.13 -24.43 -36.69
CA PRO A 291 -4.66 -25.60 -35.94
C PRO A 291 -4.08 -25.18 -34.58
N ASP A 292 -4.35 -25.99 -33.56
CA ASP A 292 -3.65 -25.87 -32.28
C ASP A 292 -2.18 -26.28 -32.48
N VAL A 293 -1.28 -25.52 -31.87
CA VAL A 293 0.10 -25.98 -31.67
C VAL A 293 0.07 -26.83 -30.41
N GLU A 294 0.01 -28.14 -30.57
CA GLU A 294 0.09 -29.06 -29.43
C GLU A 294 1.47 -28.89 -28.77
N PRO A 295 1.53 -28.71 -27.43
CA PRO A 295 2.81 -28.71 -26.73
C PRO A 295 3.52 -30.03 -26.99
N GLN A 296 4.85 -30.03 -27.13
CA GLN A 296 5.58 -31.29 -27.22
C GLN A 296 5.35 -32.12 -25.94
N GLU A 297 4.52 -33.17 -26.02
CA GLU A 297 4.21 -34.07 -24.89
C GLU A 297 5.42 -34.90 -24.40
N ASN A 298 6.57 -34.81 -25.06
CA ASN A 298 7.74 -35.67 -24.82
C ASN A 298 8.73 -35.17 -23.77
N GLY A 299 8.40 -34.12 -23.00
CA GLY A 299 9.28 -33.57 -21.97
C GLY A 299 9.24 -34.37 -20.66
N SER A 300 10.41 -34.65 -20.05
CA SER A 300 10.45 -35.12 -18.67
C SER A 300 9.98 -34.02 -17.71
N PRO A 301 9.06 -34.28 -16.75
CA PRO A 301 8.63 -33.27 -15.81
C PRO A 301 9.78 -32.86 -14.87
N VAL A 302 10.08 -31.56 -14.81
CA VAL A 302 11.09 -30.99 -13.91
C VAL A 302 10.48 -30.47 -12.60
N ILE A 303 9.20 -30.12 -12.62
CA ILE A 303 8.39 -29.84 -11.42
C ILE A 303 7.14 -30.71 -11.46
N GLU A 304 6.89 -31.43 -10.37
CA GLU A 304 5.67 -32.22 -10.16
C GLU A 304 5.08 -31.87 -8.78
N MET A 305 3.90 -31.25 -8.78
CA MET A 305 3.12 -30.95 -7.58
C MET A 305 1.87 -31.84 -7.58
N LYS A 306 1.65 -32.58 -6.49
CA LYS A 306 0.48 -33.46 -6.33
C LYS A 306 -0.22 -33.18 -5.01
N ASP A 307 -1.52 -32.90 -5.12
CA ASP A 307 -2.47 -32.72 -4.02
C ASP A 307 -1.94 -31.75 -2.96
N ILE A 308 -1.40 -30.61 -3.39
CA ILE A 308 -0.76 -29.65 -2.50
C ILE A 308 -1.81 -28.86 -1.72
N TRP A 309 -1.64 -28.84 -0.40
CA TRP A 309 -2.39 -27.96 0.48
C TRP A 309 -1.47 -27.04 1.29
N PHE A 310 -1.88 -25.79 1.40
CA PHE A 310 -1.13 -24.76 2.11
C PHE A 310 -2.05 -23.69 2.72
N ARG A 311 -1.69 -23.26 3.94
CA ARG A 311 -2.26 -22.12 4.66
C ARG A 311 -1.12 -21.36 5.35
N TYR A 312 -1.26 -20.04 5.51
CA TYR A 312 -0.22 -19.21 6.17
C TYR A 312 -0.22 -19.38 7.70
N SER A 313 -1.40 -19.52 8.29
CA SER A 313 -1.60 -19.75 9.73
C SER A 313 -2.57 -20.92 9.96
N ARG A 314 -2.53 -21.54 11.15
CA ARG A 314 -3.42 -22.68 11.46
C ARG A 314 -4.91 -22.32 11.43
N ASP A 315 -5.22 -21.11 11.87
CA ASP A 315 -6.58 -20.58 12.01
C ASP A 315 -7.08 -19.86 10.74
N GLU A 316 -6.22 -19.77 9.71
CA GLU A 316 -6.57 -19.18 8.42
C GLU A 316 -7.09 -20.23 7.44
N ASN A 317 -7.81 -19.75 6.42
CA ASN A 317 -8.30 -20.60 5.33
C ASN A 317 -7.14 -21.12 4.48
N ASP A 318 -7.34 -22.32 3.91
CA ASP A 318 -6.41 -22.87 2.94
C ASP A 318 -6.39 -22.01 1.67
N VAL A 319 -5.18 -21.58 1.30
CA VAL A 319 -4.88 -20.77 0.11
C VAL A 319 -4.67 -21.67 -1.10
N LEU A 320 -3.99 -22.80 -0.91
CA LEU A 320 -3.91 -23.88 -1.89
C LEU A 320 -4.68 -25.07 -1.37
N ARG A 321 -5.51 -25.66 -2.22
CA ARG A 321 -6.40 -26.75 -1.89
C ARG A 321 -6.32 -27.76 -3.01
N ASP A 322 -5.72 -28.93 -2.79
CA ASP A 322 -5.67 -29.95 -3.84
C ASP A 322 -5.01 -29.43 -5.13
N PHE A 323 -3.94 -28.63 -4.96
CA PHE A 323 -3.24 -28.03 -6.08
C PHE A 323 -2.31 -29.07 -6.73
N SER A 324 -2.60 -29.43 -7.98
CA SER A 324 -1.86 -30.41 -8.75
C SER A 324 -1.45 -29.83 -10.10
N LEU A 325 -0.15 -29.89 -10.42
CA LEU A 325 0.42 -29.29 -11.63
C LEU A 325 1.75 -29.96 -12.00
N SER A 326 1.97 -30.20 -13.28
CA SER A 326 3.24 -30.73 -13.83
C SER A 326 3.80 -29.77 -14.89
N ILE A 327 5.10 -29.51 -14.79
CA ILE A 327 5.86 -28.65 -15.71
C ILE A 327 6.99 -29.45 -16.34
N ASN A 328 7.06 -29.41 -17.66
CA ASN A 328 8.04 -30.10 -18.50
C ASN A 328 9.32 -29.28 -18.65
N ARG A 329 10.43 -29.97 -18.92
CA ARG A 329 11.70 -29.29 -19.22
C ARG A 329 11.57 -28.43 -20.48
N GLY A 330 12.02 -27.18 -20.42
CA GLY A 330 12.10 -26.30 -21.59
C GLY A 330 10.75 -25.79 -22.08
N GLU A 331 9.73 -25.71 -21.23
CA GLU A 331 8.45 -25.06 -21.56
C GLU A 331 8.26 -23.76 -20.76
N LEU A 332 7.49 -22.82 -21.34
CA LEU A 332 6.89 -21.68 -20.67
C LEU A 332 5.45 -22.02 -20.25
N LEU A 333 5.27 -22.30 -18.96
CA LEU A 333 3.94 -22.47 -18.36
C LEU A 333 3.47 -21.16 -17.71
N CYS A 334 2.32 -20.66 -18.13
CA CYS A 334 1.68 -19.48 -17.56
C CYS A 334 0.50 -19.84 -16.65
N MET A 335 0.57 -19.48 -15.37
CA MET A 335 -0.55 -19.54 -14.43
C MET A 335 -1.33 -18.22 -14.46
N VAL A 336 -2.61 -18.30 -14.83
CA VAL A 336 -3.54 -17.18 -14.86
C VAL A 336 -4.68 -17.41 -13.85
N GLY A 337 -5.32 -16.34 -13.41
CA GLY A 337 -6.45 -16.41 -12.47
C GLY A 337 -6.53 -15.17 -11.59
N GLY A 338 -7.58 -15.01 -10.79
CA GLY A 338 -7.82 -13.80 -9.98
C GLY A 338 -6.78 -13.55 -8.87
N ASN A 339 -6.84 -12.36 -8.27
CA ASN A 339 -6.08 -12.05 -7.07
C ASN A 339 -6.47 -13.00 -5.92
N GLY A 340 -5.50 -13.43 -5.12
CA GLY A 340 -5.74 -14.37 -4.02
C GLY A 340 -6.04 -15.82 -4.44
N ALA A 341 -5.99 -16.16 -5.74
CA ALA A 341 -6.23 -17.53 -6.21
C ALA A 341 -5.14 -18.55 -5.79
N GLY A 342 -3.97 -18.07 -5.32
CA GLY A 342 -2.87 -18.91 -4.85
C GLY A 342 -1.66 -19.00 -5.79
N LYS A 343 -1.61 -18.24 -6.90
CA LYS A 343 -0.50 -18.27 -7.89
C LYS A 343 0.88 -18.00 -7.27
N THR A 344 1.03 -16.87 -6.59
CA THR A 344 2.25 -16.49 -5.85
C THR A 344 2.62 -17.53 -4.79
N THR A 345 1.62 -18.09 -4.10
CA THR A 345 1.84 -19.14 -3.10
C THR A 345 2.36 -20.42 -3.74
N ALA A 346 1.84 -20.81 -4.91
CA ALA A 346 2.34 -21.95 -5.67
C ALA A 346 3.80 -21.73 -6.13
N LEU A 347 4.12 -20.55 -6.68
CA LEU A 347 5.50 -20.19 -7.04
C LEU A 347 6.45 -20.25 -5.83
N ASN A 348 6.02 -19.76 -4.66
CA ASN A 348 6.84 -19.82 -3.44
C ASN A 348 7.10 -21.26 -2.96
N ILE A 349 6.17 -22.19 -3.19
CA ILE A 349 6.36 -23.61 -2.88
C ILE A 349 7.30 -24.25 -3.91
N MET A 350 7.16 -23.92 -5.20
CA MET A 350 8.10 -24.34 -6.25
C MET A 350 9.52 -23.79 -5.99
N GLY A 351 9.63 -22.57 -5.49
CA GLY A 351 10.91 -21.95 -5.13
C GLY A 351 11.51 -22.47 -3.82
N GLY A 352 10.80 -23.33 -3.07
CA GLY A 352 11.25 -23.85 -1.78
C GLY A 352 11.20 -22.84 -0.62
N ILE A 353 10.67 -21.63 -0.86
CA ILE A 353 10.50 -20.56 0.16
C ILE A 353 9.46 -20.98 1.20
N ARG A 354 8.41 -21.69 0.78
CA ARG A 354 7.33 -22.16 1.65
C ARG A 354 7.19 -23.68 1.56
N LYS A 355 6.91 -24.33 2.69
CA LYS A 355 6.60 -25.76 2.75
C LYS A 355 5.09 -25.97 2.85
N HIS A 356 4.57 -26.81 1.98
CA HIS A 356 3.21 -27.33 2.06
C HIS A 356 3.05 -28.24 3.29
N TYR A 357 1.85 -28.34 3.84
CA TYR A 357 1.58 -29.24 4.97
C TYR A 357 1.00 -30.60 4.53
N ARG A 358 0.52 -30.69 3.28
CA ARG A 358 0.01 -31.93 2.66
C ARG A 358 0.31 -31.92 1.16
N GLY A 359 0.48 -33.12 0.60
CA GLY A 359 0.81 -33.37 -0.80
C GLY A 359 2.29 -33.67 -1.00
N ALA A 360 2.73 -33.73 -2.25
CA ALA A 360 4.12 -34.00 -2.60
C ALA A 360 4.61 -33.06 -3.71
N VAL A 361 5.80 -32.51 -3.53
CA VAL A 361 6.49 -31.66 -4.52
C VAL A 361 7.81 -32.31 -4.89
N LYS A 362 8.05 -32.51 -6.18
CA LYS A 362 9.35 -32.93 -6.73
C LYS A 362 9.86 -31.88 -7.68
N ILE A 363 11.13 -31.51 -7.53
CA ILE A 363 11.80 -30.48 -8.34
C ILE A 363 13.18 -30.98 -8.72
N SER A 364 13.53 -30.88 -10.00
CA SER A 364 14.81 -31.32 -10.56
C SER A 364 15.53 -30.15 -11.22
N GLY A 365 16.43 -29.49 -10.49
CA GLY A 365 17.22 -28.35 -10.96
C GLY A 365 17.28 -27.22 -9.95
N LYS A 366 18.11 -26.22 -10.22
CA LYS A 366 18.21 -24.97 -9.46
C LYS A 366 17.07 -24.04 -9.83
N THR A 367 16.38 -23.48 -8.84
CA THR A 367 15.30 -22.50 -9.05
C THR A 367 15.79 -21.09 -8.81
N GLY A 368 15.41 -20.16 -9.68
CA GLY A 368 15.52 -18.72 -9.48
C GLY A 368 14.13 -18.11 -9.46
N ILE A 369 13.85 -17.19 -8.53
CA ILE A 369 12.53 -16.58 -8.39
C ILE A 369 12.59 -15.06 -8.47
N LEU A 370 11.80 -14.50 -9.38
CA LEU A 370 11.48 -13.07 -9.41
C LEU A 370 10.19 -12.83 -8.61
N PRO A 371 10.27 -12.21 -7.43
CA PRO A 371 9.10 -11.94 -6.61
C PRO A 371 8.24 -10.80 -7.18
N GLN A 372 6.97 -10.77 -6.77
CA GLN A 372 6.00 -9.76 -7.22
C GLN A 372 6.42 -8.32 -6.90
N ASN A 373 7.15 -8.10 -5.80
CA ASN A 373 7.78 -6.81 -5.51
C ASN A 373 9.29 -6.92 -5.80
N PRO A 374 9.77 -6.33 -6.91
CA PRO A 374 11.19 -6.35 -7.27
C PRO A 374 12.11 -5.81 -6.17
N GLN A 375 11.62 -4.88 -5.33
CA GLN A 375 12.44 -4.26 -4.28
C GLN A 375 12.98 -5.23 -3.25
N THR A 376 12.35 -6.41 -3.10
CA THR A 376 12.78 -7.40 -2.09
C THR A 376 14.08 -8.11 -2.48
N VAL A 377 14.56 -7.99 -3.71
CA VAL A 377 15.83 -8.61 -4.13
C VAL A 377 17.04 -7.68 -3.99
N PHE A 378 16.82 -6.37 -3.86
CA PHE A 378 17.89 -5.38 -3.75
C PHE A 378 18.29 -5.14 -2.31
N VAL A 379 19.60 -5.07 -2.06
CA VAL A 379 20.20 -4.94 -0.72
C VAL A 379 21.33 -3.92 -0.66
N GLU A 380 21.86 -3.49 -1.82
CA GLU A 380 22.99 -2.59 -1.96
C GLU A 380 22.58 -1.17 -2.35
N LYS A 381 23.50 -0.23 -2.16
CA LYS A 381 23.26 1.21 -2.40
C LYS A 381 23.23 1.62 -3.87
N THR A 382 23.74 0.77 -4.75
CA THR A 382 23.87 1.04 -6.19
C THR A 382 23.58 -0.23 -6.94
N LEU A 383 22.90 -0.13 -8.08
CA LEU A 383 22.55 -1.27 -8.91
C LEU A 383 23.78 -2.11 -9.30
N SER A 384 24.92 -1.47 -9.62
CA SER A 384 26.17 -2.17 -9.90
C SER A 384 26.55 -3.11 -8.76
N ARG A 385 26.72 -2.60 -7.54
CA ARG A 385 27.05 -3.43 -6.38
C ARG A 385 26.06 -4.56 -6.16
N ASP A 386 24.77 -4.28 -6.32
CA ASP A 386 23.70 -5.27 -6.15
C ASP A 386 23.83 -6.44 -7.14
N LEU A 387 24.23 -6.18 -8.39
CA LEU A 387 24.47 -7.21 -9.41
C LEU A 387 25.80 -7.94 -9.20
N MET A 388 26.86 -7.23 -8.78
CA MET A 388 28.15 -7.85 -8.48
C MET A 388 28.07 -8.77 -7.25
N GLU A 389 27.27 -8.42 -6.25
CA GLU A 389 27.04 -9.18 -5.02
C GLU A 389 26.57 -10.61 -5.30
N VAL A 390 25.68 -10.80 -6.30
CA VAL A 390 25.20 -12.13 -6.71
C VAL A 390 26.34 -13.06 -7.13
N LEU A 391 27.40 -12.49 -7.70
CA LEU A 391 28.55 -13.24 -8.19
C LEU A 391 29.64 -13.39 -7.12
N GLU A 392 29.45 -12.84 -5.91
CA GLU A 392 30.35 -13.05 -4.78
C GLU A 392 30.26 -14.50 -4.30
N GLY A 393 31.40 -15.20 -4.32
CA GLY A 393 31.45 -16.64 -4.03
C GLY A 393 31.44 -17.54 -5.27
N HIS A 394 31.15 -17.00 -6.46
CA HIS A 394 31.38 -17.75 -7.71
C HIS A 394 32.88 -17.81 -8.03
N PRO A 395 33.41 -18.94 -8.56
CA PRO A 395 34.81 -19.11 -8.95
C PRO A 395 35.14 -18.36 -10.26
N LEU A 396 34.89 -17.05 -10.28
CA LEU A 396 35.12 -16.13 -11.39
C LEU A 396 36.09 -15.04 -10.95
N SER A 397 37.04 -14.67 -11.82
CA SER A 397 37.90 -13.51 -11.61
C SER A 397 37.10 -12.20 -11.67
N GLY A 398 37.65 -11.10 -11.13
CA GLY A 398 36.99 -9.79 -11.15
C GLY A 398 36.59 -9.34 -12.56
N SER A 399 37.47 -9.52 -13.55
CA SER A 399 37.22 -9.19 -14.96
C SER A 399 36.09 -10.02 -15.58
N GLU A 400 36.01 -11.32 -15.25
CA GLU A 400 34.94 -12.19 -15.73
C GLU A 400 33.58 -11.84 -15.11
N ARG A 401 33.56 -11.47 -13.82
CA ARG A 401 32.33 -11.00 -13.16
C ARG A 401 31.81 -9.72 -13.80
N GLU A 402 32.69 -8.74 -14.01
CA GLU A 402 32.32 -7.51 -14.69
C GLU A 402 31.81 -7.76 -16.10
N LYS A 403 32.42 -8.70 -16.84
CA LYS A 403 31.96 -9.08 -18.19
C LYS A 403 30.55 -9.66 -18.14
N LYS A 404 30.26 -10.61 -17.25
CA LYS A 404 28.91 -11.17 -17.08
C LYS A 404 27.87 -10.12 -16.71
N VAL A 405 28.21 -9.22 -15.78
CA VAL A 405 27.31 -8.13 -15.39
C VAL A 405 27.02 -7.22 -16.58
N ARG A 406 28.04 -6.83 -17.35
CA ARG A 406 27.86 -6.00 -18.56
C ARG A 406 26.94 -6.67 -19.59
N GLU A 407 27.19 -7.94 -19.93
CA GLU A 407 26.36 -8.70 -20.86
C GLU A 407 24.90 -8.78 -20.40
N MET A 408 24.67 -8.99 -19.09
CA MET A 408 23.33 -9.02 -18.52
C MET A 408 22.65 -7.65 -18.54
N THR A 409 23.39 -6.58 -18.25
CA THR A 409 22.84 -5.22 -18.23
C THR A 409 22.49 -4.72 -19.63
N GLU A 410 23.27 -5.12 -20.64
CA GLU A 410 22.96 -4.85 -22.05
C GLU A 410 21.72 -5.63 -22.51
N LEU A 411 21.61 -6.91 -22.12
CA LEU A 411 20.46 -7.76 -22.46
C LEU A 411 19.13 -7.18 -21.95
N LEU A 412 19.15 -6.51 -20.80
CA LEU A 412 17.96 -5.96 -20.14
C LEU A 412 17.83 -4.43 -20.24
N GLU A 413 18.69 -3.77 -21.01
CA GLU A 413 18.69 -2.32 -21.25
C GLU A 413 18.74 -1.49 -19.94
N ILE A 414 19.65 -1.86 -19.03
CA ILE A 414 19.85 -1.23 -17.72
C ILE A 414 21.31 -0.77 -17.49
N ASP A 415 22.14 -0.76 -18.53
CA ASP A 415 23.55 -0.34 -18.48
C ASP A 415 23.72 1.11 -17.99
N GLY A 416 22.83 2.02 -18.42
CA GLY A 416 22.83 3.43 -17.99
C GLY A 416 22.37 3.67 -16.55
N LEU A 417 21.97 2.63 -15.81
CA LEU A 417 21.35 2.74 -14.48
C LEU A 417 22.26 2.24 -13.34
N LEU A 418 23.47 1.76 -13.67
CA LEU A 418 24.36 1.06 -12.75
C LEU A 418 24.77 1.87 -11.50
N ASP A 419 24.90 3.19 -11.64
CA ASP A 419 25.30 4.09 -10.55
C ASP A 419 24.11 4.56 -9.71
N MET A 420 22.88 4.26 -10.12
CA MET A 420 21.67 4.68 -9.41
C MET A 420 21.35 3.73 -8.25
N HIS A 421 20.68 4.28 -7.23
CA HIS A 421 20.13 3.46 -6.17
C HIS A 421 18.94 2.63 -6.72
N PRO A 422 18.83 1.32 -6.44
CA PRO A 422 17.76 0.48 -7.00
C PRO A 422 16.34 1.02 -6.74
N TYR A 423 16.13 1.70 -5.62
CA TYR A 423 14.81 2.26 -5.27
C TYR A 423 14.46 3.57 -5.98
N ASP A 424 15.46 4.22 -6.62
CA ASP A 424 15.24 5.43 -7.41
C ASP A 424 14.90 5.11 -8.87
N LEU A 425 15.05 3.85 -9.28
CA LEU A 425 14.65 3.36 -10.60
C LEU A 425 13.12 3.39 -10.75
N SER A 426 12.60 3.60 -11.96
CA SER A 426 11.17 3.43 -12.26
C SER A 426 10.73 1.97 -12.08
N GLY A 427 9.42 1.72 -11.90
CA GLY A 427 8.91 0.35 -11.68
C GLY A 427 9.35 -0.66 -12.74
N GLY A 428 9.29 -0.29 -14.03
CA GLY A 428 9.77 -1.14 -15.12
C GLY A 428 11.30 -1.33 -15.13
N GLU A 429 12.07 -0.32 -14.72
CA GLU A 429 13.53 -0.45 -14.54
C GLU A 429 13.88 -1.36 -13.35
N GLN A 430 13.16 -1.24 -12.23
CA GLN A 430 13.30 -2.12 -11.07
C GLN A 430 13.01 -3.58 -11.45
N GLN A 431 11.95 -3.81 -12.24
CA GLN A 431 11.59 -5.13 -12.75
C GLN A 431 12.73 -5.76 -13.57
N ARG A 432 13.31 -4.98 -14.51
CA ARG A 432 14.43 -5.40 -15.36
C ARG A 432 15.70 -5.67 -14.56
N ALA A 433 16.05 -4.77 -13.65
CA ALA A 433 17.18 -4.94 -12.74
C ALA A 433 17.04 -6.17 -11.83
N ALA A 434 15.84 -6.45 -11.31
CA ALA A 434 15.59 -7.62 -10.48
C ALA A 434 15.67 -8.91 -11.30
N LEU A 435 15.15 -8.90 -12.54
CA LEU A 435 15.31 -10.02 -13.46
C LEU A 435 16.78 -10.27 -13.79
N ALA A 436 17.58 -9.23 -14.02
CA ALA A 436 19.02 -9.32 -14.21
C ALA A 436 19.69 -10.04 -13.03
N LYS A 437 19.35 -9.60 -11.81
CA LYS A 437 19.87 -10.18 -10.57
C LYS A 437 19.57 -11.68 -10.46
N VAL A 438 18.34 -12.10 -10.79
CA VAL A 438 17.93 -13.51 -10.75
C VAL A 438 18.61 -14.34 -11.85
N LEU A 439 18.76 -13.80 -13.07
CA LEU A 439 19.38 -14.51 -14.19
C LEU A 439 20.90 -14.71 -14.00
N LEU A 440 21.57 -13.81 -13.26
CA LEU A 440 22.98 -13.96 -12.91
C LEU A 440 23.27 -15.20 -12.03
N LEU A 441 22.24 -15.77 -11.38
CA LEU A 441 22.36 -17.03 -10.62
C LEU A 441 22.42 -18.27 -11.51
N GLU A 442 22.18 -18.14 -12.82
CA GLU A 442 22.12 -19.24 -13.79
C GLU A 442 21.20 -20.39 -13.32
N PRO A 443 19.90 -20.11 -13.06
CA PRO A 443 18.96 -21.15 -12.66
C PRO A 443 18.71 -22.16 -13.79
N ASP A 444 18.22 -23.37 -13.47
CA ASP A 444 17.67 -24.32 -14.46
C ASP A 444 16.17 -24.06 -14.68
N ILE A 445 15.51 -23.49 -13.66
CA ILE A 445 14.08 -23.20 -13.61
C ILE A 445 13.89 -21.76 -13.14
N LEU A 446 13.27 -20.94 -13.98
CA LEU A 446 12.93 -19.56 -13.68
C LEU A 446 11.46 -19.43 -13.28
N LEU A 447 11.21 -18.91 -12.08
CA LEU A 447 9.88 -18.66 -11.53
C LEU A 447 9.62 -17.15 -11.55
N LEU A 448 8.60 -16.70 -12.26
CA LEU A 448 8.31 -15.29 -12.45
C LEU A 448 6.94 -14.92 -11.89
N ASP A 449 6.87 -14.00 -10.93
CA ASP A 449 5.61 -13.51 -10.38
C ASP A 449 5.29 -12.10 -10.89
N GLU A 450 4.30 -11.99 -11.79
CA GLU A 450 3.91 -10.78 -12.50
C GLU A 450 5.07 -10.03 -13.21
N PRO A 451 5.89 -10.71 -14.04
CA PRO A 451 7.07 -10.11 -14.67
C PRO A 451 6.73 -8.98 -15.66
N THR A 452 5.50 -8.96 -16.18
CA THR A 452 5.03 -7.99 -17.20
C THR A 452 4.49 -6.69 -16.60
N LYS A 453 4.40 -6.59 -15.28
CA LYS A 453 3.85 -5.42 -14.57
C LYS A 453 4.76 -4.20 -14.75
N GLY A 454 4.17 -3.04 -15.06
CA GLY A 454 4.91 -1.79 -15.24
C GLY A 454 5.84 -1.74 -16.45
N LEU A 455 5.83 -2.77 -17.30
CA LEU A 455 6.57 -2.78 -18.56
C LEU A 455 5.72 -2.16 -19.66
N ASP A 456 6.32 -1.33 -20.49
CA ASP A 456 5.69 -0.82 -21.69
C ASP A 456 5.61 -1.92 -22.78
N PRO A 457 4.73 -1.76 -23.79
CA PRO A 457 4.52 -2.78 -24.81
C PRO A 457 5.78 -3.15 -25.63
N ASP A 458 6.69 -2.20 -25.88
CA ASP A 458 7.92 -2.47 -26.63
C ASP A 458 8.83 -3.41 -25.84
N PHE A 459 9.02 -3.13 -24.55
CA PHE A 459 9.83 -3.99 -23.70
C PHE A 459 9.15 -5.33 -23.40
N LYS A 460 7.82 -5.43 -23.38
CA LYS A 460 7.14 -6.74 -23.26
C LYS A 460 7.51 -7.68 -24.40
N GLU A 461 7.52 -7.20 -25.64
CA GLU A 461 7.94 -8.02 -26.79
C GLU A 461 9.42 -8.40 -26.69
N LYS A 462 10.30 -7.49 -26.22
CA LYS A 462 11.70 -7.82 -25.94
C LYS A 462 11.84 -8.88 -24.84
N LEU A 463 11.06 -8.77 -23.76
CA LEU A 463 11.03 -9.75 -22.68
C LEU A 463 10.61 -11.12 -23.23
N ALA A 464 9.57 -11.18 -24.06
CA ALA A 464 9.19 -12.43 -24.72
C ALA A 464 10.36 -13.04 -25.49
N GLY A 465 11.06 -12.25 -26.31
CA GLY A 465 12.25 -12.70 -27.04
C GLY A 465 13.43 -13.12 -26.13
N ILE A 466 13.56 -12.54 -24.94
CA ILE A 466 14.53 -13.00 -23.93
C ILE A 466 14.10 -14.36 -23.37
N LEU A 467 12.82 -14.51 -22.97
CA LEU A 467 12.30 -15.77 -22.43
C LEU A 467 12.42 -16.91 -23.45
N THR A 468 12.09 -16.66 -24.72
CA THR A 468 12.26 -17.65 -25.81
C THR A 468 13.72 -18.09 -25.93
N ARG A 469 14.68 -17.17 -25.96
CA ARG A 469 16.13 -17.51 -26.02
C ARG A 469 16.60 -18.31 -24.81
N LEU A 470 16.09 -17.99 -23.61
CA LEU A 470 16.40 -18.76 -22.40
C LEU A 470 15.86 -20.19 -22.49
N ILE A 471 14.65 -20.36 -23.01
CA ILE A 471 14.01 -21.67 -23.22
C ILE A 471 14.77 -22.49 -24.26
N GLU A 472 15.18 -21.88 -25.38
CA GLU A 472 16.04 -22.51 -26.38
C GLU A 472 17.39 -22.96 -25.79
N GLY A 473 17.89 -22.22 -24.79
CA GLY A 473 19.06 -22.59 -23.98
C GLY A 473 18.81 -23.72 -22.97
N GLY A 474 17.58 -24.26 -22.89
CA GLY A 474 17.20 -25.38 -22.01
C GLY A 474 16.60 -24.97 -20.65
N MET A 475 16.39 -23.67 -20.40
CA MET A 475 15.73 -23.16 -19.20
C MET A 475 14.24 -23.55 -19.18
N THR A 476 13.71 -23.90 -18.02
CA THR A 476 12.26 -24.06 -17.83
C THR A 476 11.68 -22.82 -17.17
N ILE A 477 10.54 -22.31 -17.62
CA ILE A 477 9.97 -21.06 -17.09
C ILE A 477 8.53 -21.28 -16.62
N VAL A 478 8.25 -20.86 -15.38
CA VAL A 478 6.89 -20.81 -14.84
C VAL A 478 6.57 -19.37 -14.48
N MET A 479 5.52 -18.83 -15.09
CA MET A 479 5.12 -17.44 -14.90
C MET A 479 3.71 -17.37 -14.30
N ALA A 480 3.54 -16.65 -13.20
CA ALA A 480 2.23 -16.15 -12.79
C ALA A 480 2.02 -14.79 -13.45
N SER A 481 0.95 -14.62 -14.22
CA SER A 481 0.61 -13.32 -14.80
C SER A 481 -0.89 -13.10 -14.92
N HIS A 482 -1.29 -11.85 -14.80
CA HIS A 482 -2.61 -11.36 -15.17
C HIS A 482 -2.67 -10.78 -16.60
N ASP A 483 -1.55 -10.74 -17.33
CA ASP A 483 -1.49 -10.27 -18.72
C ASP A 483 -1.92 -11.39 -19.67
N ILE A 484 -3.22 -11.39 -20.01
CA ILE A 484 -3.84 -12.42 -20.85
C ILE A 484 -3.26 -12.41 -22.27
N GLU A 485 -3.03 -11.24 -22.86
CA GLU A 485 -2.53 -11.11 -24.23
C GLU A 485 -1.08 -11.64 -24.33
N PHE A 486 -0.22 -11.30 -23.36
CA PHE A 486 1.15 -11.82 -23.30
C PHE A 486 1.17 -13.36 -23.13
N CYS A 487 0.38 -13.88 -22.18
CA CYS A 487 0.26 -15.34 -21.97
C CYS A 487 -0.25 -16.04 -23.23
N CYS A 488 -1.23 -15.45 -23.92
CA CYS A 488 -1.82 -16.03 -25.12
C CYS A 488 -0.84 -16.12 -26.29
N ARG A 489 0.04 -15.13 -26.43
CA ARG A 489 0.97 -15.05 -27.57
C ARG A 489 2.22 -15.90 -27.37
N HIS A 490 2.75 -16.01 -26.15
CA HIS A 490 4.10 -16.55 -25.94
C HIS A 490 4.14 -17.85 -25.12
N ALA A 491 3.10 -18.22 -24.38
CA ALA A 491 3.14 -19.42 -23.55
C ALA A 491 3.06 -20.71 -24.38
N ASP A 492 3.73 -21.76 -23.93
CA ASP A 492 3.51 -23.11 -24.46
C ASP A 492 2.23 -23.73 -23.89
N ARG A 493 1.99 -23.46 -22.59
CA ARG A 493 0.80 -23.93 -21.86
C ARG A 493 0.31 -22.86 -20.89
N CYS A 494 -1.00 -22.78 -20.75
CA CYS A 494 -1.67 -21.94 -19.76
C CYS A 494 -2.41 -22.80 -18.74
N ALA A 495 -2.44 -22.37 -17.47
CA ALA A 495 -3.16 -23.01 -16.39
C ALA A 495 -4.06 -22.00 -15.67
N MET A 496 -5.34 -22.33 -15.51
CA MET A 496 -6.31 -21.51 -14.75
C MET A 496 -6.27 -21.91 -13.28
N VAL A 497 -5.88 -20.97 -12.42
CA VAL A 497 -5.90 -21.13 -10.96
C VAL A 497 -7.12 -20.45 -10.37
N PHE A 498 -7.94 -21.20 -9.64
CA PHE A 498 -9.15 -20.70 -8.98
C PHE A 498 -9.43 -21.47 -7.69
N ASP A 499 -9.80 -20.76 -6.61
CA ASP A 499 -10.02 -21.32 -5.26
C ASP A 499 -8.90 -22.26 -4.79
N GLY A 500 -7.64 -21.89 -5.06
CA GLY A 500 -6.47 -22.67 -4.67
C GLY A 500 -6.23 -23.95 -5.48
N LYS A 501 -6.95 -24.14 -6.60
CA LYS A 501 -6.88 -25.31 -7.49
C LYS A 501 -6.48 -24.92 -8.91
N VAL A 502 -5.86 -25.87 -9.62
CA VAL A 502 -5.73 -25.80 -11.08
C VAL A 502 -7.01 -26.39 -11.69
N ILE A 503 -7.81 -25.56 -12.36
CA ILE A 503 -9.11 -25.97 -12.94
C ILE A 503 -8.93 -26.54 -14.35
N SER A 504 -8.04 -25.94 -15.12
CA SER A 504 -7.76 -26.33 -16.50
C SER A 504 -6.31 -26.01 -16.83
N CYS A 505 -5.69 -26.82 -17.68
CA CYS A 505 -4.37 -26.56 -18.23
C CYS A 505 -4.30 -27.08 -19.67
N GLY A 506 -3.73 -26.30 -20.59
CA GLY A 506 -3.60 -26.71 -21.99
C GLY A 506 -2.92 -25.66 -22.85
N ALA A 507 -2.85 -25.93 -24.16
CA ALA A 507 -2.32 -24.99 -25.16
C ALA A 507 -3.10 -23.65 -25.13
N PRO A 508 -2.43 -22.50 -25.33
CA PRO A 508 -3.05 -21.17 -25.20
C PRO A 508 -4.30 -21.00 -26.06
N ARG A 509 -4.25 -21.40 -27.33
CA ARG A 509 -5.37 -21.23 -28.28
C ARG A 509 -6.64 -21.90 -27.76
N ARG A 510 -6.59 -23.21 -27.51
CA ARG A 510 -7.69 -23.99 -26.92
C ARG A 510 -8.11 -23.47 -25.54
N PHE A 511 -7.14 -23.06 -24.72
CA PHE A 511 -7.40 -22.54 -23.37
C PHE A 511 -8.22 -21.24 -23.42
N PHE A 512 -7.80 -20.25 -24.21
CA PHE A 512 -8.45 -18.95 -24.27
C PHE A 512 -9.73 -18.96 -25.12
N SER A 513 -9.80 -19.73 -26.21
CA SER A 513 -11.02 -19.82 -27.02
C SER A 513 -12.19 -20.49 -26.28
N GLY A 514 -11.89 -21.38 -25.33
CA GLY A 514 -12.90 -22.04 -24.50
C GLY A 514 -13.48 -21.18 -23.37
N ASN A 515 -12.89 -20.01 -23.09
CA ASN A 515 -13.28 -19.15 -21.97
C ASN A 515 -14.10 -17.92 -22.43
N SER A 516 -15.01 -17.43 -21.59
CA SER A 516 -15.82 -16.25 -21.90
C SER A 516 -15.27 -14.93 -21.32
N PHE A 517 -14.71 -14.97 -20.11
CA PHE A 517 -14.22 -13.79 -19.38
C PHE A 517 -12.69 -13.72 -19.35
N TYR A 518 -12.03 -14.86 -19.10
CA TYR A 518 -10.58 -15.00 -19.20
C TYR A 518 -10.17 -15.38 -20.63
N THR A 519 -10.41 -14.46 -21.56
CA THR A 519 -10.03 -14.59 -22.97
C THR A 519 -9.61 -13.24 -23.52
N THR A 520 -9.02 -13.24 -24.70
CA THR A 520 -8.46 -12.05 -25.35
C THR A 520 -9.53 -11.20 -26.03
N ALA A 521 -9.21 -9.93 -26.27
CA ALA A 521 -10.11 -9.04 -27.01
C ALA A 521 -10.33 -9.55 -28.45
N ALA A 522 -9.29 -10.12 -29.06
CA ALA A 522 -9.36 -10.74 -30.39
C ALA A 522 -10.44 -11.84 -30.43
N ASN A 523 -10.40 -12.78 -29.48
CA ASN A 523 -11.40 -13.84 -29.42
C ASN A 523 -12.81 -13.28 -29.18
N ARG A 524 -12.98 -12.33 -28.24
CA ARG A 524 -14.29 -11.76 -27.94
C ARG A 524 -14.93 -11.08 -29.15
N MET A 525 -14.15 -10.37 -29.96
CA MET A 525 -14.66 -9.67 -31.14
C MET A 525 -14.89 -10.59 -32.34
N SER A 526 -14.18 -11.73 -32.44
CA SER A 526 -14.22 -12.57 -33.65
C SER A 526 -15.00 -13.88 -33.51
N ARG A 527 -15.23 -14.40 -32.29
CA ARG A 527 -15.78 -15.77 -32.05
C ARG A 527 -17.13 -16.09 -32.69
N HIS A 528 -17.89 -15.09 -33.13
CA HIS A 528 -19.12 -15.29 -33.90
C HIS A 528 -18.87 -15.67 -35.37
N ILE A 529 -17.62 -15.56 -35.83
CA ILE A 529 -17.16 -15.90 -37.18
C ILE A 529 -15.98 -16.89 -37.12
N PHE A 530 -15.00 -16.62 -36.26
CA PHE A 530 -13.74 -17.36 -36.11
C PHE A 530 -13.64 -17.96 -34.71
N GLU A 531 -13.78 -19.28 -34.60
CA GLU A 531 -13.96 -20.01 -33.34
C GLU A 531 -12.77 -19.87 -32.37
N ASN A 532 -11.54 -19.89 -32.89
CA ASN A 532 -10.33 -19.97 -32.06
C ASN A 532 -9.23 -18.94 -32.43
N ALA A 533 -9.61 -17.80 -33.01
CA ALA A 533 -8.70 -16.66 -33.09
C ALA A 533 -8.52 -16.09 -31.68
N VAL A 534 -7.29 -16.06 -31.18
CA VAL A 534 -7.01 -15.62 -29.81
C VAL A 534 -6.01 -14.46 -29.76
N ASN A 535 -5.35 -14.10 -30.85
CA ASN A 535 -4.57 -12.87 -30.95
C ASN A 535 -4.86 -12.14 -32.27
N VAL A 536 -4.26 -10.96 -32.44
CA VAL A 536 -4.44 -10.11 -33.63
C VAL A 536 -3.93 -10.81 -34.89
N GLU A 537 -2.81 -11.53 -34.79
CA GLU A 537 -2.18 -12.24 -35.91
C GLU A 537 -3.08 -13.35 -36.46
N ASP A 538 -3.73 -14.12 -35.59
CA ASP A 538 -4.69 -15.15 -35.93
C ASP A 538 -5.88 -14.59 -36.70
N LEU A 539 -6.40 -13.47 -36.21
CA LEU A 539 -7.55 -12.78 -36.77
C LEU A 539 -7.21 -12.27 -38.18
N ILE A 540 -6.05 -11.63 -38.34
CA ILE A 540 -5.58 -11.18 -39.66
C ILE A 540 -5.43 -12.38 -40.62
N ARG A 541 -4.83 -13.48 -40.16
CA ARG A 541 -4.62 -14.68 -40.97
C ARG A 541 -5.94 -15.29 -41.43
N LEU A 542 -6.90 -15.47 -40.54
CA LEU A 542 -8.21 -16.02 -40.87
C LEU A 542 -8.99 -15.10 -41.82
N VAL A 543 -8.95 -13.78 -41.61
CA VAL A 543 -9.55 -12.83 -42.56
C VAL A 543 -8.93 -12.98 -43.96
N LYS A 544 -7.59 -12.97 -44.07
CA LYS A 544 -6.89 -13.09 -45.35
C LYS A 544 -7.18 -14.41 -46.06
N ASN A 545 -7.19 -15.52 -45.32
CA ASN A 545 -7.47 -16.85 -45.88
C ASN A 545 -8.88 -16.92 -46.48
N ASN A 546 -9.88 -16.35 -45.79
CA ASN A 546 -11.26 -16.35 -46.26
C ASN A 546 -11.54 -15.30 -47.35
N LEU A 547 -10.66 -14.30 -47.52
CA LEU A 547 -10.73 -13.33 -48.62
C LEU A 547 -9.95 -13.74 -49.88
N GLY A 548 -9.23 -14.87 -49.85
CA GLY A 548 -8.55 -15.43 -51.01
C GLY A 548 -7.16 -14.83 -51.31
N GLU A 549 -6.58 -14.08 -50.37
CA GLU A 549 -5.23 -13.50 -50.50
C GLU A 549 -4.11 -14.37 -49.90
N GLY A 550 -4.44 -15.56 -49.39
CA GLY A 550 -3.54 -16.46 -48.64
C GLY A 550 -2.41 -17.13 -49.43
N SER A 551 -2.06 -16.68 -50.64
CA SER A 551 -1.00 -17.28 -51.46
C SER A 551 0.02 -16.25 -51.92
N LYS A 552 0.74 -15.61 -50.98
CA LYS A 552 2.10 -15.02 -51.14
C LYS A 552 2.53 -14.16 -49.94
N VAL A 553 2.55 -14.68 -48.72
CA VAL A 553 3.35 -14.04 -47.65
C VAL A 553 3.91 -15.10 -46.72
N THR A 554 5.17 -15.48 -46.94
CA THR A 554 6.03 -15.92 -45.86
C THR A 554 6.36 -14.65 -45.08
N LEU A 555 5.82 -14.49 -43.87
CA LEU A 555 6.26 -13.42 -42.98
C LEU A 555 7.74 -13.69 -42.69
N LYS A 556 8.63 -12.89 -43.26
CA LYS A 556 9.93 -12.68 -42.63
C LYS A 556 9.64 -11.80 -41.43
N GLU A 557 9.99 -12.31 -40.26
CA GLU A 557 10.06 -11.54 -39.03
C GLU A 557 10.88 -10.27 -39.29
N ASN A 558 10.41 -9.15 -38.74
CA ASN A 558 10.94 -7.79 -38.83
C ASN A 558 10.59 -7.03 -40.12
N ASP A 559 9.55 -6.21 -40.07
CA ASP A 559 9.60 -4.84 -40.62
C ASP A 559 8.50 -3.97 -39.98
N SER A 560 8.95 -2.98 -39.21
CA SER A 560 8.16 -1.95 -38.53
C SER A 560 7.64 -0.92 -39.54
N PHE A 561 6.32 -0.77 -39.63
CA PHE A 561 5.68 0.00 -40.70
C PHE A 561 5.22 1.38 -40.25
N GLY A 562 6.00 2.41 -40.61
CA GLY A 562 5.60 3.80 -40.51
C GLY A 562 5.98 4.61 -41.74
N GLU A 563 4.99 5.14 -42.46
CA GLU A 563 4.88 6.57 -42.74
C GLU A 563 3.60 6.92 -43.54
N LYS A 564 3.09 8.13 -43.28
CA LYS A 564 2.41 9.09 -44.18
C LYS A 564 0.89 9.04 -44.51
N VAL A 565 0.20 10.09 -44.01
CA VAL A 565 -0.57 11.14 -44.75
C VAL A 565 -2.03 11.37 -44.35
N GLU A 566 -2.24 12.59 -43.84
CA GLU A 566 -3.48 13.36 -43.66
C GLU A 566 -4.16 13.72 -45.00
N ASN A 567 -5.50 13.76 -45.04
CA ASN A 567 -6.28 14.99 -45.25
C ASN A 567 -7.75 14.72 -45.59
N MET A 568 -8.59 15.68 -45.19
CA MET A 568 -9.94 16.00 -45.65
C MET A 568 -11.15 15.36 -44.96
N SER A 569 -11.56 16.11 -43.94
CA SER A 569 -12.88 16.36 -43.37
C SER A 569 -14.08 16.44 -44.32
N SER A 570 -15.24 16.00 -43.82
CA SER A 570 -16.37 16.86 -43.42
C SER A 570 -17.76 16.42 -43.90
N ASN A 571 -18.67 16.51 -42.91
CA ASN A 571 -20.07 16.91 -42.98
C ASN A 571 -21.17 15.88 -43.27
N GLY A 572 -22.09 15.79 -42.30
CA GLY A 572 -23.50 15.52 -42.58
C GLY A 572 -24.25 14.92 -41.39
N GLY A 573 -24.62 15.74 -40.39
CA GLY A 573 -25.61 15.36 -39.38
C GLY A 573 -27.04 15.65 -39.84
N TYR A 574 -28.01 14.88 -39.35
CA TYR A 574 -29.41 15.28 -39.20
C TYR A 574 -30.08 14.42 -38.11
N GLY A 575 -30.77 15.07 -37.17
CA GLY A 575 -31.50 14.43 -36.06
C GLY A 575 -33.01 14.28 -36.33
N ILE A 576 -33.78 14.23 -35.22
CA ILE A 576 -35.26 14.25 -35.04
C ILE A 576 -35.79 12.87 -34.57
N VAL A 577 -36.05 12.60 -33.28
CA VAL A 577 -37.11 13.07 -32.32
C VAL A 577 -38.31 12.09 -32.19
N MET A 578 -38.42 11.53 -30.97
CA MET A 578 -39.58 11.13 -30.14
C MET A 578 -40.70 10.22 -30.67
N LYS A 579 -41.05 9.20 -29.85
CA LYS A 579 -42.31 9.16 -29.07
C LYS A 579 -42.39 7.98 -28.07
N ASP A 580 -42.68 8.33 -26.82
CA ASP A 580 -43.29 7.55 -25.73
C ASP A 580 -44.74 7.10 -26.11
N PRO A 581 -45.46 6.17 -25.42
CA PRO A 581 -45.71 6.22 -23.95
C PRO A 581 -46.10 4.93 -23.15
N LYS A 582 -45.87 4.98 -21.82
CA LYS A 582 -46.74 4.58 -20.65
C LYS A 582 -47.14 3.11 -20.34
N ALA A 583 -46.92 2.72 -19.06
CA ALA A 583 -47.93 2.21 -18.08
C ALA A 583 -47.24 1.88 -16.71
N LYS A 584 -47.40 2.66 -15.62
CA LYS A 584 -48.40 2.68 -14.50
C LYS A 584 -48.42 1.51 -13.49
N TYR A 585 -47.82 1.78 -12.31
CA TYR A 585 -48.19 1.56 -10.89
C TYR A 585 -49.08 0.39 -10.42
N MET A 586 -48.68 -0.23 -9.30
CA MET A 586 -49.54 -0.63 -8.16
C MET A 586 -48.73 -0.74 -6.84
N GLN A 587 -49.31 -0.22 -5.75
CA GLN A 587 -48.86 -0.22 -4.34
C GLN A 587 -49.38 -1.43 -3.54
N GLY A 588 -48.76 -1.75 -2.39
CA GLY A 588 -49.34 -2.63 -1.36
C GLY A 588 -48.59 -2.56 -0.01
N ASP A 589 -49.36 -2.34 1.07
CA ASP A 589 -48.99 -1.97 2.45
C ASP A 589 -48.59 -3.11 3.42
N LEU A 590 -48.07 -2.69 4.59
CA LEU A 590 -47.60 -3.40 5.81
C LEU A 590 -48.70 -4.01 6.71
N PRO A 591 -48.34 -4.85 7.73
CA PRO A 591 -48.46 -4.39 9.14
C PRO A 591 -47.41 -4.92 10.16
N GLY A 592 -47.30 -4.26 11.34
CA GLY A 592 -46.27 -4.48 12.39
C GLY A 592 -46.69 -5.19 13.71
N GLY A 593 -45.78 -5.23 14.71
CA GLY A 593 -45.99 -5.78 16.07
C GLY A 593 -44.90 -5.41 17.11
N LYS A 594 -45.31 -5.24 18.39
CA LYS A 594 -44.55 -4.79 19.60
C LYS A 594 -43.92 -5.97 20.39
N ILE A 595 -42.75 -5.78 21.06
CA ILE A 595 -42.20 -6.68 22.11
C ILE A 595 -41.59 -5.90 23.31
N SER A 596 -41.68 -6.54 24.49
CA SER A 596 -41.64 -6.15 25.91
C SER A 596 -40.30 -5.78 26.61
N ASP A 597 -40.42 -4.98 27.69
CA ASP A 597 -39.38 -4.32 28.51
C ASP A 597 -38.90 -5.03 29.81
N SER A 598 -39.27 -6.29 30.08
CA SER A 598 -39.06 -6.89 31.43
C SER A 598 -37.74 -7.65 31.66
N ARG A 599 -36.85 -7.77 30.65
CA ARG A 599 -35.60 -8.54 30.75
C ARG A 599 -34.33 -7.74 31.04
N ARG A 600 -34.39 -6.39 31.08
CA ARG A 600 -33.19 -5.55 31.26
C ARG A 600 -32.75 -5.36 32.72
N SER A 601 -33.66 -5.29 33.69
CA SER A 601 -33.31 -4.87 35.07
C SER A 601 -32.64 -5.94 35.95
N SER A 602 -32.76 -7.23 35.60
CA SER A 602 -32.19 -8.34 36.37
C SER A 602 -30.75 -8.69 35.99
N ASN A 603 -30.33 -8.39 34.76
CA ASN A 603 -28.95 -8.58 34.30
C ASN A 603 -28.01 -7.48 34.81
N GLU A 604 -28.45 -6.22 34.83
CA GLU A 604 -27.63 -5.08 35.29
C GLU A 604 -27.20 -5.20 36.77
N LYS A 605 -28.07 -5.76 37.64
CA LYS A 605 -27.75 -5.97 39.06
C LYS A 605 -26.78 -7.14 39.32
N ARG A 606 -26.70 -8.13 38.42
CA ARG A 606 -25.75 -9.27 38.53
C ARG A 606 -24.37 -8.90 37.99
N GLU A 607 -24.30 -8.08 36.94
CA GLU A 607 -23.04 -7.58 36.39
C GLU A 607 -22.35 -6.59 37.34
N SER A 608 -23.11 -5.69 37.98
CA SER A 608 -22.59 -4.72 38.96
C SER A 608 -21.87 -5.37 40.16
N LYS A 609 -22.41 -6.45 40.73
CA LYS A 609 -21.78 -7.17 41.86
C LYS A 609 -20.54 -7.98 41.45
N ALA A 610 -20.46 -8.42 40.20
CA ALA A 610 -19.29 -9.12 39.68
C ALA A 610 -18.11 -8.14 39.48
N ASP A 611 -18.38 -6.93 38.98
CA ASP A 611 -17.36 -5.88 38.78
C ASP A 611 -16.81 -5.29 40.09
N GLU A 612 -17.64 -5.23 41.14
CA GLU A 612 -17.22 -4.77 42.46
C GLU A 612 -16.23 -5.77 43.12
N ARG A 613 -16.54 -7.08 43.09
CA ARG A 613 -15.63 -8.13 43.59
C ARG A 613 -14.32 -8.22 42.78
N ARG A 614 -14.37 -7.94 41.48
CA ARG A 614 -13.20 -7.94 40.57
C ARG A 614 -12.28 -6.74 40.77
N THR A 615 -12.83 -5.57 41.11
CA THR A 615 -12.05 -4.37 41.42
C THR A 615 -11.29 -4.55 42.74
N ILE A 616 -11.87 -5.26 43.70
CA ILE A 616 -11.24 -5.59 44.98
C ILE A 616 -10.02 -6.51 44.79
N SER A 617 -10.08 -7.53 43.92
CA SER A 617 -8.95 -8.45 43.69
C SER A 617 -7.71 -7.79 43.06
N LEU A 618 -7.89 -6.79 42.20
CA LEU A 618 -6.77 -6.07 41.56
C LEU A 618 -6.08 -5.10 42.53
N LEU A 619 -6.86 -4.44 43.41
CA LEU A 619 -6.30 -3.60 44.47
C LEU A 619 -5.48 -4.41 45.47
N THR A 620 -5.86 -5.66 45.75
CA THR A 620 -5.08 -6.55 46.62
C THR A 620 -3.73 -6.89 46.00
N ILE A 621 -3.67 -7.16 44.69
CA ILE A 621 -2.41 -7.44 43.98
C ILE A 621 -1.49 -6.21 44.00
N ASP A 622 -2.02 -5.01 43.71
CA ASP A 622 -1.23 -3.76 43.73
C ASP A 622 -0.60 -3.51 45.12
N VAL A 623 -1.37 -3.71 46.20
CA VAL A 623 -0.89 -3.52 47.58
C VAL A 623 0.14 -4.58 47.98
N VAL A 624 -0.07 -5.84 47.60
CA VAL A 624 0.87 -6.94 47.89
C VAL A 624 2.20 -6.72 47.16
N MET A 625 2.16 -6.31 45.88
CA MET A 625 3.38 -6.06 45.12
C MET A 625 4.14 -4.83 45.63
N MET A 626 3.43 -3.80 46.11
CA MET A 626 4.06 -2.65 46.76
C MET A 626 4.71 -3.02 48.10
N ALA A 627 4.09 -3.90 48.89
CA ALA A 627 4.67 -4.43 50.13
C ALA A 627 5.89 -5.31 49.85
N LEU A 628 5.86 -6.13 48.79
CA LEU A 628 7.01 -6.93 48.34
C LEU A 628 8.15 -6.06 47.82
N ALA A 629 7.85 -4.99 47.08
CA ALA A 629 8.87 -4.02 46.63
C ALA A 629 9.58 -3.35 47.82
N LEU A 630 8.82 -2.94 48.85
CA LEU A 630 9.36 -2.44 50.11
C LEU A 630 10.23 -3.50 50.80
N GLY A 631 9.71 -4.72 50.98
CA GLY A 631 10.43 -5.83 51.62
C GLY A 631 11.74 -6.19 50.93
N THR A 632 11.76 -6.20 49.59
CA THR A 632 12.95 -6.53 48.80
C THR A 632 14.01 -5.44 48.82
N VAL A 633 13.63 -4.16 48.90
CA VAL A 633 14.59 -3.05 49.12
C VAL A 633 15.26 -3.20 50.48
N PHE A 634 14.51 -3.52 51.54
CA PHE A 634 15.06 -3.73 52.89
C PHE A 634 15.88 -5.03 53.01
N ALA A 635 15.41 -6.15 52.46
CA ALA A 635 16.12 -7.42 52.47
C ALA A 635 17.42 -7.38 51.65
N GLY A 636 17.45 -6.57 50.57
CA GLY A 636 18.65 -6.33 49.77
C GLY A 636 19.85 -5.79 50.56
N ILE A 637 19.57 -5.05 51.64
CA ILE A 637 20.58 -4.50 52.56
C ILE A 637 21.21 -5.60 53.41
N TYR A 638 20.39 -6.49 53.98
CA TYR A 638 20.83 -7.51 54.92
C TYR A 638 21.41 -8.76 54.27
N ILE A 639 20.97 -9.11 53.05
CA ILE A 639 21.32 -10.38 52.38
C ILE A 639 22.48 -10.23 51.39
N PHE A 640 22.62 -9.08 50.72
CA PHE A 640 23.51 -8.94 49.55
C PHE A 640 24.64 -7.92 49.69
N ASP A 641 24.84 -7.34 50.88
CA ASP A 641 25.90 -6.36 51.18
C ASP A 641 26.03 -5.23 50.14
N ASN A 642 24.90 -4.88 49.50
CA ASN A 642 24.71 -3.85 48.48
C ASN A 642 25.59 -3.91 47.21
N GLN A 643 26.49 -4.90 47.08
CA GLN A 643 27.36 -5.11 45.90
C GLN A 643 26.59 -5.55 44.64
N ARG A 644 25.33 -5.98 44.79
CA ARG A 644 24.47 -6.48 43.71
C ARG A 644 23.16 -5.70 43.54
N TYR A 645 23.21 -4.37 43.63
CA TYR A 645 22.03 -3.49 43.49
C TYR A 645 21.30 -3.62 42.15
N PHE A 646 21.96 -4.09 41.08
CA PHE A 646 21.31 -4.42 39.81
C PHE A 646 20.30 -5.56 39.94
N ILE A 647 20.55 -6.56 40.79
CA ILE A 647 19.63 -7.68 41.03
C ILE A 647 18.37 -7.18 41.74
N VAL A 648 18.53 -6.34 42.77
CA VAL A 648 17.43 -5.72 43.49
C VAL A 648 16.62 -4.79 42.56
N SER A 649 17.30 -4.03 41.69
CA SER A 649 16.66 -3.18 40.69
C SER A 649 15.87 -4.01 39.66
N MET A 650 16.42 -5.14 39.20
CA MET A 650 15.74 -6.03 38.25
C MET A 650 14.50 -6.69 38.89
N LEU A 651 14.59 -7.09 40.17
CA LEU A 651 13.43 -7.58 40.92
C LEU A 651 12.36 -6.50 41.08
N LEU A 652 12.73 -5.26 41.35
CA LEU A 652 11.79 -4.13 41.43
C LEU A 652 11.12 -3.83 40.08
N VAL A 653 11.85 -3.92 38.97
CA VAL A 653 11.28 -3.81 37.62
C VAL A 653 10.28 -4.94 37.39
N ILE A 654 10.63 -6.18 37.72
CA ILE A 654 9.71 -7.33 37.62
C ILE A 654 8.45 -7.08 38.47
N TYR A 655 8.59 -6.59 39.70
CA TYR A 655 7.45 -6.27 40.55
C TYR A 655 6.59 -5.12 40.02
N ALA A 656 7.17 -4.15 39.31
CA ALA A 656 6.43 -3.10 38.62
C ALA A 656 5.70 -3.61 37.38
N MET A 657 6.27 -4.60 36.71
CA MET A 657 5.70 -5.22 35.52
C MET A 657 4.57 -6.19 35.87
N VAL A 658 4.62 -6.94 36.98
CA VAL A 658 3.61 -7.96 37.32
C VAL A 658 2.17 -7.42 37.40
N PRO A 659 1.86 -6.32 38.13
CA PRO A 659 0.50 -5.74 38.13
C PRO A 659 0.06 -5.20 36.77
N PHE A 660 1.02 -4.69 35.99
CA PHE A 660 0.79 -4.23 34.62
C PHE A 660 0.42 -5.40 33.69
N PHE A 661 1.15 -6.53 33.78
CA PHE A 661 0.89 -7.73 32.98
C PHE A 661 -0.31 -8.57 33.49
N ALA A 662 -0.63 -8.53 34.78
CA ALA A 662 -1.86 -9.16 35.30
C ALA A 662 -3.13 -8.50 34.76
N ARG A 663 -3.06 -7.21 34.39
CA ARG A 663 -4.10 -6.51 33.61
C ARG A 663 -3.99 -6.78 32.10
N PHE A 664 -2.79 -7.03 31.58
CA PHE A 664 -2.48 -7.35 30.18
C PHE A 664 -3.14 -8.64 29.70
N GLU A 665 -3.16 -9.68 30.54
CA GLU A 665 -3.75 -10.98 30.17
C GLU A 665 -5.29 -10.94 30.00
N ARG A 666 -5.95 -9.81 30.35
CA ARG A 666 -7.42 -9.71 30.35
C ARG A 666 -8.01 -8.55 29.57
N SER A 667 -7.20 -7.61 29.11
CA SER A 667 -7.65 -6.51 28.27
C SER A 667 -6.59 -6.34 27.21
N SER A 668 -6.69 -7.09 26.10
CA SER A 668 -5.78 -7.08 24.94
C SER A 668 -5.36 -5.64 24.61
N PRO A 669 -4.26 -5.13 25.19
CA PRO A 669 -3.93 -3.73 25.04
C PRO A 669 -3.31 -3.62 23.66
N LYS A 670 -3.85 -2.72 22.85
CA LYS A 670 -3.24 -2.39 21.56
C LYS A 670 -1.80 -1.99 21.86
N ALA A 671 -0.81 -2.45 21.07
CA ALA A 671 0.62 -2.10 21.20
C ALA A 671 0.87 -0.59 21.46
N ARG A 672 -0.08 0.24 21.03
CA ARG A 672 -0.23 1.67 21.25
C ARG A 672 -0.19 2.13 22.74
N GLU A 673 -0.75 1.38 23.70
CA GLU A 673 -0.67 1.74 25.15
C GLU A 673 0.76 1.65 25.69
N ILE A 674 1.48 0.61 25.26
CA ILE A 674 2.89 0.38 25.65
C ILE A 674 3.76 1.49 25.07
N VAL A 675 3.50 1.91 23.82
CA VAL A 675 4.21 3.03 23.18
C VAL A 675 4.05 4.33 23.96
N ILE A 676 2.85 4.66 24.44
CA ILE A 676 2.62 5.90 25.21
C ILE A 676 3.38 5.87 26.54
N LEU A 677 3.37 4.72 27.24
CA LEU A 677 4.13 4.55 28.47
C LEU A 677 5.63 4.68 28.22
N ALA A 678 6.14 4.06 27.14
CA ALA A 678 7.52 4.21 26.72
C ALA A 678 7.89 5.67 26.44
N VAL A 679 7.03 6.41 25.73
CA VAL A 679 7.21 7.85 25.47
C VAL A 679 7.23 8.66 26.78
N MET A 680 6.33 8.38 27.72
CA MET A 680 6.31 9.08 29.02
C MET A 680 7.58 8.82 29.83
N ILE A 681 8.08 7.58 29.82
CA ILE A 681 9.36 7.22 30.45
C ILE A 681 10.51 7.98 29.76
N SER A 682 10.57 7.97 28.43
CA SER A 682 11.58 8.70 27.67
C SER A 682 11.56 10.21 27.95
N VAL A 683 10.38 10.82 28.03
CA VAL A 683 10.23 12.26 28.34
C VAL A 683 10.68 12.56 29.76
N ALA A 684 10.40 11.70 30.74
CA ALA A 684 10.88 11.86 32.13
C ALA A 684 12.41 11.76 32.23
N VAL A 685 13.03 10.82 31.49
CA VAL A 685 14.48 10.64 31.41
C VAL A 685 15.15 11.81 30.68
N ALA A 686 14.61 12.22 29.53
CA ALA A 686 15.11 13.36 28.76
C ALA A 686 14.97 14.67 29.55
N GLY A 687 13.87 14.87 30.26
CA GLY A 687 13.67 16.02 31.13
C GLY A 687 14.69 16.06 32.28
N ARG A 688 15.08 14.91 32.83
CA ARG A 688 16.19 14.83 33.78
C ARG A 688 17.53 15.22 33.15
N ALA A 689 17.77 14.80 31.91
CA ALA A 689 18.99 15.10 31.16
C ALA A 689 19.10 16.59 30.80
N ALA A 690 18.01 17.20 30.34
CA ALA A 690 17.98 18.61 29.93
C ALA A 690 18.34 19.59 31.07
N PHE A 691 18.01 19.22 32.31
CA PHE A 691 18.27 20.03 33.50
C PHE A 691 19.46 19.51 34.33
N PHE A 692 20.41 18.80 33.72
CA PHE A 692 21.55 18.24 34.46
C PHE A 692 22.42 19.30 35.15
N MET A 693 22.47 20.52 34.60
CA MET A 693 23.25 21.65 35.11
C MET A 693 22.66 22.31 36.36
N VAL A 694 21.38 22.05 36.69
CA VAL A 694 20.70 22.66 37.83
C VAL A 694 20.47 21.60 38.92
N PRO A 695 21.22 21.64 40.04
CA PRO A 695 21.11 20.63 41.09
C PRO A 695 19.69 20.51 41.64
N ASN A 696 19.17 19.28 41.74
CA ASN A 696 17.86 18.93 42.28
C ASN A 696 16.63 19.58 41.62
N PHE A 697 16.81 20.38 40.57
CA PHE A 697 15.71 21.03 39.84
C PHE A 697 15.39 20.25 38.55
N LYS A 698 14.46 19.30 38.62
CA LYS A 698 14.15 18.38 37.50
C LYS A 698 12.65 18.18 37.33
N PRO A 699 12.14 18.05 36.09
CA PRO A 699 10.71 17.81 35.82
C PRO A 699 10.27 16.36 36.04
N THR A 700 11.17 15.45 36.42
CA THR A 700 10.95 14.00 36.41
C THR A 700 9.74 13.57 37.22
N VAL A 701 9.63 14.02 38.49
CA VAL A 701 8.50 13.66 39.37
C VAL A 701 7.19 14.27 38.86
N ALA A 702 7.22 15.49 38.30
CA ALA A 702 6.06 16.11 37.68
C ALA A 702 5.52 15.28 36.51
N ILE A 703 6.39 14.79 35.63
CA ILE A 703 6.03 13.94 34.48
C ILE A 703 5.44 12.60 34.95
N ILE A 704 5.99 12.01 36.02
CA ILE A 704 5.46 10.77 36.63
C ILE A 704 4.06 10.99 37.22
N ILE A 705 3.84 12.12 37.89
CA ILE A 705 2.52 12.50 38.42
C ILE A 705 1.52 12.69 37.28
N ILE A 706 1.91 13.36 36.20
CA ILE A 706 1.09 13.55 35.00
C ILE A 706 0.73 12.20 34.37
N ALA A 707 1.69 11.28 34.26
CA ALA A 707 1.44 9.92 33.76
C ALA A 707 0.44 9.17 34.66
N GLY A 708 0.56 9.28 35.98
CA GLY A 708 -0.39 8.68 36.93
C GLY A 708 -1.80 9.26 36.80
N VAL A 709 -1.92 10.59 36.73
CA VAL A 709 -3.20 11.30 36.58
C VAL A 709 -3.87 10.94 35.26
N ALA A 710 -3.11 10.92 34.16
CA ALA A 710 -3.65 10.68 32.84
C ALA A 710 -3.91 9.20 32.57
N LEU A 711 -2.99 8.29 32.93
CA LEU A 711 -3.00 6.88 32.50
C LEU A 711 -3.41 5.90 33.61
N GLY A 712 -3.44 6.34 34.87
CA GLY A 712 -3.90 5.56 36.02
C GLY A 712 -2.78 5.06 36.94
N ARG A 713 -3.19 4.38 38.02
CA ARG A 713 -2.31 3.95 39.14
C ARG A 713 -1.13 3.09 38.69
N GLN A 714 -1.40 2.05 37.88
CA GLN A 714 -0.39 1.10 37.43
C GLN A 714 0.59 1.75 36.45
N ALA A 715 0.07 2.59 35.54
CA ALA A 715 0.88 3.37 34.61
C ALA A 715 1.79 4.37 35.33
N GLY A 716 1.28 5.07 36.35
CA GLY A 716 2.08 5.96 37.19
C GLY A 716 3.18 5.23 37.95
N PHE A 717 2.87 4.07 38.53
CA PHE A 717 3.86 3.23 39.23
C PHE A 717 4.98 2.78 38.28
N LEU A 718 4.62 2.20 37.13
CA LEU A 718 5.58 1.72 36.14
C LEU A 718 6.43 2.85 35.56
N THR A 719 5.81 3.98 35.22
CA THR A 719 6.53 5.16 34.70
C THR A 719 7.54 5.66 35.74
N GLY A 720 7.17 5.71 37.02
CA GLY A 720 8.07 6.09 38.11
C GLY A 720 9.26 5.15 38.27
N ALA A 721 9.01 3.84 38.37
CA ALA A 721 10.06 2.83 38.53
C ALA A 721 11.04 2.80 37.33
N MET A 722 10.51 2.78 36.11
CA MET A 722 11.32 2.68 34.89
C MET A 722 12.09 3.96 34.59
N SER A 723 11.50 5.14 34.84
CA SER A 723 12.20 6.42 34.63
C SER A 723 13.39 6.56 35.58
N ALA A 724 13.23 6.17 36.84
CA ALA A 724 14.33 6.16 37.81
C ALA A 724 15.44 5.17 37.40
N PHE A 725 15.06 3.93 37.04
CA PHE A 725 16.02 2.91 36.60
C PHE A 725 16.81 3.33 35.37
N VAL A 726 16.13 3.71 34.28
CA VAL A 726 16.76 4.06 33.01
C VAL A 726 17.62 5.31 33.15
N SER A 727 17.13 6.35 33.83
CA SER A 727 17.94 7.56 34.02
C SER A 727 19.16 7.28 34.89
N ASN A 728 19.04 6.51 35.97
CA ASN A 728 20.19 6.20 36.82
C ASN A 728 21.21 5.31 36.12
N PHE A 729 20.75 4.38 35.28
CA PHE A 729 21.61 3.56 34.45
C PHE A 729 22.44 4.42 33.48
N LEU A 730 21.80 5.38 32.80
CA LEU A 730 22.48 6.28 31.86
C LEU A 730 23.46 7.25 32.55
N PHE A 731 23.15 7.71 33.77
CA PHE A 731 23.99 8.64 34.52
C PHE A 731 24.98 7.95 35.48
N GLY A 732 25.16 6.62 35.41
CA GLY A 732 26.13 5.89 36.22
C GLY A 732 25.87 5.93 37.72
N GLN A 733 24.59 5.96 38.12
CA GLN A 733 24.17 6.14 39.50
C GLN A 733 23.99 4.80 40.24
N GLY A 734 24.78 4.59 41.30
CA GLY A 734 24.94 3.30 41.97
C GLY A 734 23.82 2.92 42.98
N PRO A 735 24.14 2.58 44.24
CA PRO A 735 23.22 1.86 45.15
C PRO A 735 21.92 2.59 45.57
N TRP A 736 21.85 3.91 45.45
CA TRP A 736 20.64 4.69 45.74
C TRP A 736 19.50 4.53 44.70
N THR A 737 19.76 3.85 43.59
CA THR A 737 18.80 3.67 42.48
C THR A 737 17.53 2.96 42.90
N THR A 738 17.63 1.92 43.72
CA THR A 738 16.48 1.14 44.20
C THR A 738 15.53 1.98 45.04
N TRP A 739 16.06 2.92 45.83
CA TRP A 739 15.29 3.85 46.65
C TRP A 739 14.57 4.91 45.83
N GLN A 740 15.25 5.45 44.82
CA GLN A 740 14.62 6.39 43.88
C GLN A 740 13.52 5.73 43.05
N MET A 741 13.74 4.48 42.59
CA MET A 741 12.72 3.70 41.89
C MET A 741 11.48 3.51 42.76
N LEU A 742 11.65 3.13 44.02
CA LEU A 742 10.55 2.96 44.96
C LEU A 742 9.82 4.28 45.22
N ALA A 743 10.55 5.35 45.54
CA ALA A 743 9.99 6.67 45.81
C ALA A 743 9.14 7.20 44.64
N MET A 744 9.70 7.17 43.43
CA MET A 744 9.03 7.64 42.23
C MET A 744 7.83 6.77 41.84
N ALA A 745 7.92 5.45 42.02
CA ALA A 745 6.83 4.53 41.75
C ALA A 745 5.65 4.75 42.71
N VAL A 746 5.91 4.94 44.01
CA VAL A 746 4.87 5.23 45.01
C VAL A 746 4.16 6.57 44.70
N ILE A 747 4.92 7.61 44.33
CA ILE A 747 4.34 8.92 43.99
C ILE A 747 3.45 8.82 42.74
N GLY A 748 3.90 8.14 41.69
CA GLY A 748 3.10 7.93 40.48
C GLY A 748 1.83 7.11 40.74
N TYR A 749 1.91 6.09 41.58
CA TYR A 749 0.76 5.30 42.00
C TYR A 749 -0.27 6.12 42.78
N LEU A 750 0.16 6.91 43.77
CA LEU A 750 -0.71 7.77 44.57
C LEU A 750 -1.37 8.85 43.72
N ALA A 751 -0.63 9.45 42.78
CA ALA A 751 -1.16 10.42 41.82
C ALA A 751 -2.31 9.81 41.00
N GLY A 752 -2.08 8.63 40.42
CA GLY A 752 -3.14 7.91 39.71
C GLY A 752 -4.25 7.40 40.62
N ALA A 753 -4.00 7.23 41.92
CA ALA A 753 -5.02 6.74 42.85
C ALA A 753 -6.05 7.80 43.19
N VAL A 754 -5.56 9.01 43.41
CA VAL A 754 -6.33 10.17 43.86
C VAL A 754 -6.93 10.92 42.68
N PHE A 755 -6.15 11.17 41.62
CA PHE A 755 -6.51 12.15 40.60
C PHE A 755 -7.01 11.57 39.28
N TYR A 756 -6.81 10.27 39.01
CA TYR A 756 -7.23 9.64 37.76
C TYR A 756 -8.74 9.83 37.45
N ARG A 757 -9.58 9.81 38.48
CA ARG A 757 -11.04 9.99 38.35
C ARG A 757 -11.47 11.42 38.01
N TYR A 758 -10.56 12.39 38.14
CA TYR A 758 -10.86 13.81 37.93
C TYR A 758 -10.44 14.32 36.55
N GLY A 759 -9.50 13.62 35.86
CA GLY A 759 -9.08 13.92 34.49
C GLY A 759 -8.80 15.42 34.26
N ASP A 760 -9.46 16.00 33.25
CA ASP A 760 -9.33 17.42 32.86
C ASP A 760 -10.01 18.41 33.82
N ARG A 761 -10.86 17.95 34.75
CA ARG A 761 -11.59 18.81 35.71
C ARG A 761 -10.78 19.13 36.97
N MET A 762 -9.57 18.59 37.07
CA MET A 762 -8.70 18.78 38.22
C MET A 762 -8.05 20.17 38.19
N LYS A 763 -8.11 20.89 39.32
CA LYS A 763 -7.41 22.17 39.48
C LYS A 763 -5.91 21.93 39.55
N VAL A 764 -5.16 22.49 38.61
CA VAL A 764 -3.68 22.37 38.53
C VAL A 764 -3.00 22.78 39.85
N VAL A 765 -3.54 23.77 40.55
CA VAL A 765 -3.03 24.20 41.88
C VAL A 765 -3.10 23.07 42.91
N VAL A 766 -4.17 22.28 42.93
CA VAL A 766 -4.32 21.15 43.85
C VAL A 766 -3.32 20.05 43.53
N LEU A 767 -3.09 19.78 42.23
CA LEU A 767 -2.07 18.83 41.80
C LEU A 767 -0.66 19.30 42.14
N ALA A 768 -0.38 20.59 41.98
CA ALA A 768 0.91 21.18 42.31
C ALA A 768 1.21 21.09 43.81
N VAL A 769 0.22 21.39 44.67
CA VAL A 769 0.33 21.21 46.13
C VAL A 769 0.58 19.74 46.49
N PHE A 770 -0.17 18.82 45.89
CA PHE A 770 0.08 17.39 46.06
C PHE A 770 1.49 17.00 45.61
N GLY A 771 1.94 17.45 44.44
CA GLY A 771 3.25 17.11 43.90
C GLY A 771 4.39 17.66 44.75
N GLY A 772 4.27 18.89 45.26
CA GLY A 772 5.23 19.47 46.20
C GLY A 772 5.30 18.68 47.50
N ALA A 773 4.14 18.38 48.11
CA ALA A 773 4.07 17.60 49.34
C ALA A 773 4.60 16.16 49.16
N ALA A 774 4.22 15.48 48.08
CA ALA A 774 4.68 14.14 47.77
C ALA A 774 6.19 14.10 47.51
N THR A 775 6.74 15.10 46.81
CA THR A 775 8.18 15.21 46.59
C THR A 775 8.93 15.51 47.88
N PHE A 776 8.40 16.38 48.74
CA PHE A 776 9.08 16.71 49.99
C PHE A 776 9.02 15.56 51.01
N PHE A 777 7.83 15.00 51.25
CA PHE A 777 7.61 14.04 52.33
C PHE A 777 7.80 12.58 51.89
N ILE A 778 7.40 12.19 50.68
CA ILE A 778 7.46 10.77 50.26
C ILE A 778 8.81 10.49 49.61
N TYR A 779 9.21 11.33 48.64
CA TYR A 779 10.51 11.13 47.99
C TYR A 779 11.65 11.33 48.99
N GLY A 780 11.68 12.46 49.70
CA GLY A 780 12.68 12.73 50.76
C GLY A 780 12.74 11.63 51.82
N ALA A 781 11.60 11.21 52.40
CA ALA A 781 11.60 10.16 53.42
C ALA A 781 12.18 8.83 52.92
N ILE A 782 11.91 8.44 51.68
CA ILE A 782 12.39 7.17 51.13
C ILE A 782 13.85 7.27 50.71
N THR A 783 14.27 8.38 50.09
CA THR A 783 15.65 8.51 49.60
C THR A 783 16.65 8.85 50.69
N ASP A 784 16.26 9.61 51.72
CA ASP A 784 17.16 10.00 52.80
C ASP A 784 17.36 8.85 53.80
N MET A 785 16.41 7.90 53.85
CA MET A 785 16.55 6.66 54.60
C MET A 785 17.75 5.83 54.14
N TRP A 786 18.07 5.87 52.84
CA TRP A 786 19.28 5.21 52.31
C TRP A 786 20.56 5.74 52.98
N THR A 787 20.67 7.06 53.16
CA THR A 787 21.81 7.70 53.82
C THR A 787 21.94 7.24 55.28
N ILE A 788 20.82 7.13 56.00
CA ILE A 788 20.81 6.64 57.40
C ILE A 788 21.27 5.19 57.48
N LEU A 789 20.80 4.33 56.59
CA LEU A 789 21.07 2.89 56.63
C LEU A 789 22.46 2.52 56.09
N MET A 790 23.06 3.34 55.23
CA MET A 790 24.32 3.02 54.54
C MET A 790 25.53 3.81 55.05
N MET A 791 25.35 5.04 55.53
CA MET A 791 26.46 5.88 56.00
C MET A 791 26.65 5.84 57.53
N THR A 792 25.76 5.15 58.26
CA THR A 792 25.85 5.03 59.72
C THR A 792 25.93 3.57 60.17
N SER A 793 26.97 3.23 60.92
CA SER A 793 27.20 1.88 61.46
C SER A 793 26.22 1.48 62.57
N GLN A 794 25.56 2.47 63.20
CA GLN A 794 24.50 2.27 64.20
C GLN A 794 23.39 3.31 63.98
N PRO A 795 22.26 2.94 63.36
CA PRO A 795 21.15 3.86 63.16
C PRO A 795 20.54 4.23 64.51
N SER A 796 20.63 5.51 64.89
CA SER A 796 19.99 6.06 66.09
C SER A 796 18.97 7.13 65.71
N LEU A 797 18.02 7.39 66.61
CA LEU A 797 17.00 8.42 66.40
C LEU A 797 17.63 9.82 66.26
N ALA A 798 18.77 10.06 66.93
CA ALA A 798 19.55 11.28 66.79
C ALA A 798 20.19 11.39 65.38
N THR A 799 20.75 10.31 64.85
CA THR A 799 21.34 10.31 63.50
C THR A 799 20.28 10.55 62.42
N ALA A 800 19.09 9.96 62.58
CA ALA A 800 17.97 10.20 61.68
C ALA A 800 17.56 11.68 61.66
N MET A 801 17.44 12.32 62.82
CA MET A 801 17.13 13.76 62.89
C MET A 801 18.18 14.63 62.19
N VAL A 802 19.46 14.30 62.31
CA VAL A 802 20.55 15.04 61.65
C VAL A 802 20.48 14.88 60.13
N VAL A 803 20.31 13.66 59.62
CA VAL A 803 20.24 13.40 58.18
C VAL A 803 19.01 14.05 57.55
N TYR A 804 17.83 13.87 58.15
CA TYR A 804 16.61 14.51 57.65
C TYR A 804 16.68 16.04 57.74
N GLY A 805 17.25 16.58 58.83
CA GLY A 805 17.47 18.02 58.97
C GLY A 805 18.38 18.60 57.90
N ALA A 806 19.48 17.91 57.58
CA ALA A 806 20.41 18.31 56.52
C ALA A 806 19.82 18.18 55.09
N ALA A 807 18.85 17.29 54.89
CA ALA A 807 18.20 17.07 53.60
C ALA A 807 17.10 18.10 53.28
N VAL A 808 16.58 18.84 54.28
CA VAL A 808 15.47 19.80 54.11
C VAL A 808 15.68 20.78 52.95
N PRO A 809 16.83 21.47 52.79
CA PRO A 809 17.01 22.42 51.70
C PRO A 809 16.97 21.75 50.32
N PHE A 810 17.53 20.55 50.19
CA PHE A 810 17.57 19.79 48.94
C PHE A 810 16.18 19.28 48.56
N ASN A 811 15.43 18.75 49.53
CA ASN A 811 14.04 18.31 49.34
C ASN A 811 13.11 19.48 49.01
N ALA A 812 13.35 20.67 49.60
CA ALA A 812 12.61 21.88 49.30
C ALA A 812 12.82 22.36 47.84
N VAL A 813 14.07 22.35 47.36
CA VAL A 813 14.39 22.68 45.96
C VAL A 813 13.74 21.69 44.99
N HIS A 814 13.78 20.39 45.32
CA HIS A 814 13.15 19.36 44.48
C HIS A 814 11.63 19.50 44.45
N ALA A 815 11.00 19.76 45.60
CA ALA A 815 9.57 20.03 45.69
C ALA A 815 9.16 21.29 44.92
N ALA A 816 9.93 22.38 45.02
CA ALA A 816 9.69 23.61 44.27
C ALA A 816 9.77 23.37 42.75
N ALA A 817 10.74 22.59 42.30
CA ALA A 817 10.85 22.19 40.89
C ALA A 817 9.60 21.43 40.42
N THR A 818 9.16 20.42 41.18
CA THR A 818 7.95 19.66 40.87
C THR A 818 6.71 20.57 40.79
N VAL A 819 6.55 21.52 41.72
CA VAL A 819 5.45 22.49 41.72
C VAL A 819 5.47 23.33 40.44
N ILE A 820 6.62 23.91 40.09
CA ILE A 820 6.77 24.77 38.90
C ILE A 820 6.44 23.98 37.63
N PHE A 821 6.99 22.78 37.47
CA PHE A 821 6.73 21.97 36.28
C PHE A 821 5.29 21.45 36.21
N LEU A 822 4.64 21.15 37.33
CA LEU A 822 3.21 20.81 37.33
C LEU A 822 2.34 22.00 36.93
N LEU A 823 2.65 23.21 37.39
CA LEU A 823 1.93 24.41 36.99
C LEU A 823 2.03 24.68 35.48
N LEU A 824 3.19 24.40 34.89
CA LEU A 824 3.45 24.63 33.46
C LEU A 824 2.94 23.50 32.55
N LEU A 825 3.19 22.24 32.93
CA LEU A 825 3.05 21.09 32.04
C LEU A 825 1.77 20.29 32.26
N ALA A 826 1.17 20.30 33.45
CA ALA A 826 0.11 19.36 33.78
C ALA A 826 -1.11 19.49 32.87
N LYS A 827 -1.60 20.72 32.66
CA LYS A 827 -2.77 20.96 31.81
C LYS A 827 -2.55 20.54 30.33
N PRO A 828 -1.54 21.08 29.62
CA PRO A 828 -1.35 20.74 28.20
C PRO A 828 -1.02 19.26 27.98
N MET A 829 -0.26 18.62 28.89
CA MET A 829 0.09 17.22 28.75
C MET A 829 -1.08 16.28 29.05
N VAL A 830 -1.87 16.55 30.09
CA VAL A 830 -3.06 15.74 30.41
C VAL A 830 -4.10 15.84 29.29
N GLU A 831 -4.37 17.05 28.78
CA GLU A 831 -5.28 17.24 27.64
C GLU A 831 -4.80 16.47 26.40
N LYS A 832 -3.49 16.52 26.10
CA LYS A 832 -2.91 15.79 24.96
C LYS A 832 -2.99 14.27 25.15
N LEU A 833 -2.70 13.77 26.36
CA LEU A 833 -2.81 12.35 26.67
C LEU A 833 -4.27 11.87 26.63
N ASN A 834 -5.22 12.69 27.05
CA ASN A 834 -6.65 12.38 26.96
C ASN A 834 -7.14 12.37 25.51
N ARG A 835 -6.70 13.32 24.67
CA ARG A 835 -6.96 13.27 23.22
C ARG A 835 -6.40 12.02 22.57
N VAL A 836 -5.18 11.62 22.94
CA VAL A 836 -4.56 10.38 22.47
C VAL A 836 -5.37 9.16 22.92
N LYS A 837 -5.84 9.13 24.17
CA LYS A 837 -6.73 8.07 24.67
C LYS A 837 -8.02 7.94 23.89
N VAL A 838 -8.71 9.06 23.64
CA VAL A 838 -9.96 9.10 22.87
C VAL A 838 -9.71 8.67 21.42
N LYS A 839 -8.67 9.23 20.77
CA LYS A 839 -8.29 8.92 19.39
C LYS A 839 -8.03 7.43 19.17
N TYR A 840 -7.46 6.73 20.15
CA TYR A 840 -7.10 5.32 20.00
C TYR A 840 -8.03 4.35 20.75
N GLY A 841 -9.11 4.85 21.36
CA GLY A 841 -10.13 4.05 22.06
C GLY A 841 -9.63 3.38 23.35
N MET A 842 -8.75 4.06 24.11
CA MET A 842 -8.13 3.55 25.33
C MET A 842 -8.84 4.13 26.57
N GLY A 843 -9.77 3.36 27.17
CA GLY A 843 -10.52 3.77 28.37
C GLY A 843 -11.72 2.86 28.68
N ARG A 844 -12.28 2.92 29.90
CA ARG A 844 -13.56 2.24 30.20
C ARG A 844 -14.68 2.95 29.43
N ALA A 845 -15.75 2.23 29.06
CA ALA A 845 -16.92 2.80 28.37
C ALA A 845 -17.56 3.99 29.13
N ASP A 846 -17.36 4.10 30.44
CA ASP A 846 -17.78 5.23 31.28
C ASP A 846 -16.89 6.48 31.16
N ASP A 847 -15.63 6.33 30.75
CA ASP A 847 -14.67 7.45 30.55
C ASP A 847 -14.94 8.18 29.22
N ILE A 848 -15.66 7.55 28.28
CA ILE A 848 -15.94 8.09 26.93
C ILE A 848 -17.31 8.80 26.86
N ARG A 849 -18.17 8.62 27.88
CA ARG A 849 -19.52 9.22 27.94
C ARG A 849 -19.65 10.45 28.87
N ARG A 850 -18.56 10.96 29.47
CA ARG A 850 -18.61 12.04 30.50
C ARG A 850 -17.78 13.28 30.21
#